data_AF-A0A9W7SUZ2-F1
#
_entry.id   AF-A0A9W7SUZ2-F1
#
_cell.length_a   1.000
_cell.length_b   1.000
_cell.length_c   1.000
_cell.angle_alpha   90.00
_cell.angle_beta   90.00
_cell.angle_gamma   90.00
#
_symmetry.space_group_name_H-M   'P 1'
#
loop_
_entity.id
_entity.type
_entity.pdbx_description
1 polymer ?
#
loop_
_entity_poly.entity_id
_entity_poly.type
_entity_poly.pdbx_seq_one_letter_code
_entity_poly.pdbx_strand_id
1 'polypeptide(L)'
;MGWQATLTFLRWGPKFKLHRRVLQRAFSQSNCVHYRELQTKEAHTLLRGILASPSNWETILRRFATAIVMGIGFGVDIHSDDDPYIKIATDASYALGHGGAPAGTPVDFFPLLRWLPDMICSSRSLRFARDWRWSIRKIHDAPFAAATKQTASETDSISFIHGLLRQQEAGGDQDAQAFTLEDIKGAAGAVFAAGQDTTWSTLVVFILNMVLHPEIQQKAQGIIDQVVGIERLPTFEDRPKLQYIDYIVQETLRWGPVSPIGVPHRSLQDDEYNGMFIPAGSYVYANARAMTHDERTYHNPDQFCPDRFAPTSEGGAGEPFPVGQFGFGRDAVAYAPNVCTNEDSLHALAVTEPAVLAKHFRTPDAIVVQQRDLLKCVRSDHADLPGSQRTPSRSQESVSEHRLRTPDTGLPPHNDLIQGCRVFLASYFQLGFIPKTLFLERLSKNAEAASSFLLAAILAISARFTPALVARYGGINEVTSHFMRLTAGMVPHEMYQVDLEHVQAFFLLSIAEWGNGDKNRSIVHMGIAVKMATILRLHREETYELPASATREAIVEAEIGRRTFWMLQSQDNLHSSHSTPVAFSPSDVTALLPCSENAFAFGVLPRCRAAVPGTAAAMRDPSSVAPAQRSLFATLVQAHNYWGIVARRACKADDGSTNVMSRPADASSDYRRLADELETWEEGLPDQHKWSVWNLRGYKAEGMELAYLATVMVIRLSNIVLRRIYLDDLLTASRTDFDVGSDHAAFWQAMSYELFDNMLELHRQIAAYFASRLKADGYPAILAFCVYTCGSVAAHLLKWPQLCPSLAAEAPRIATHSLTVLSELQHAWPTAARWQSGLQQVATPILEIPSAWTAVGSLPRARRAYRAAGASRGAGSNASPTRVSSSQELQDRSSPGNPGSSDHSVPGQNLGQYHDSHCVSEAIGSFEAELAALLHGDTYSGDAGGWEISNNF
;
A
#
# COMPACT_ATOMS: atom_id res chain seq x y z
N MET A 1 3.03 -12.58 -22.04
CA MET A 1 2.51 -13.52 -21.02
C MET A 1 2.49 -14.98 -21.45
N GLY A 2 2.01 -15.36 -22.64
CA GLY A 2 2.05 -16.78 -23.06
C GLY A 2 0.69 -17.46 -23.18
N TRP A 3 -0.40 -16.73 -22.88
CA TRP A 3 -1.80 -17.15 -23.06
C TRP A 3 -2.25 -17.40 -24.51
N GLN A 4 -1.36 -17.31 -25.50
CA GLN A 4 -1.70 -17.29 -26.92
C GLN A 4 -2.37 -18.58 -27.41
N ALA A 5 -2.10 -19.71 -26.74
CA ALA A 5 -2.68 -21.01 -27.08
C ALA A 5 -3.99 -21.30 -26.34
N THR A 6 -4.35 -20.49 -25.34
CA THR A 6 -5.49 -20.71 -24.45
C THR A 6 -6.78 -20.17 -25.07
N LEU A 7 -7.87 -20.95 -25.05
CA LEU A 7 -9.15 -20.60 -25.70
C LEU A 7 -9.63 -19.17 -25.37
N THR A 8 -9.56 -18.75 -24.12
CA THR A 8 -10.03 -17.44 -23.63
C THR A 8 -9.39 -16.25 -24.35
N PHE A 9 -8.17 -16.41 -24.85
CA PHE A 9 -7.40 -15.34 -25.49
C PHE A 9 -7.16 -15.59 -26.99
N LEU A 10 -7.75 -16.65 -27.56
CA LEU A 10 -7.73 -16.89 -29.00
C LEU A 10 -8.65 -15.90 -29.70
N ARG A 11 -8.17 -15.34 -30.82
CA ARG A 11 -9.01 -14.52 -31.71
C ARG A 11 -10.07 -15.40 -32.36
N TRP A 12 -11.26 -14.83 -32.57
CA TRP A 12 -12.31 -15.48 -33.35
C TRP A 12 -11.78 -15.95 -34.70
N GLY A 13 -11.92 -17.25 -34.98
CA GLY A 13 -11.37 -17.88 -36.16
C GLY A 13 -11.45 -19.42 -36.10
N PRO A 14 -10.86 -20.14 -37.07
CA PRO A 14 -10.90 -21.60 -37.13
C PRO A 14 -10.35 -22.26 -35.86
N LYS A 15 -9.23 -21.77 -35.30
CA LYS A 15 -8.63 -22.29 -34.05
C LYS A 15 -9.54 -22.11 -32.84
N PHE A 16 -10.12 -20.93 -32.65
CA PHE A 16 -11.09 -20.68 -31.58
C PHE A 16 -12.29 -21.64 -31.69
N LYS A 17 -12.87 -21.76 -32.89
CA LYS A 17 -14.00 -22.68 -33.14
C LYS A 17 -13.63 -24.14 -32.86
N LEU A 18 -12.40 -24.54 -33.19
CA LEU A 18 -11.88 -25.87 -32.96
C LEU A 18 -11.75 -26.18 -31.46
N HIS A 19 -10.99 -25.36 -30.73
CA HIS A 19 -10.78 -25.50 -29.28
C HIS A 19 -12.11 -25.47 -28.53
N ARG A 20 -13.00 -24.55 -28.91
CA ARG A 20 -14.35 -24.45 -28.36
C ARG A 20 -15.17 -25.70 -28.59
N ARG A 21 -15.20 -26.24 -29.82
CA ARG A 21 -15.96 -27.47 -30.14
C ARG A 21 -15.47 -28.66 -29.31
N VAL A 22 -14.16 -28.78 -29.13
CA VAL A 22 -13.55 -29.85 -28.32
C VAL A 22 -13.98 -29.75 -26.86
N LEU A 23 -13.82 -28.57 -26.26
CA LEU A 23 -14.21 -28.35 -24.86
C LEU A 23 -15.72 -28.52 -24.67
N GLN A 24 -16.54 -28.01 -25.59
CA GLN A 24 -18.00 -28.20 -25.55
C GLN A 24 -18.42 -29.67 -25.61
N ARG A 25 -17.71 -30.50 -26.40
CA ARG A 25 -17.99 -31.93 -26.49
C ARG A 25 -17.59 -32.66 -25.22
N ALA A 26 -16.40 -32.38 -24.69
CA ALA A 26 -15.91 -33.07 -23.48
C ALA A 26 -16.75 -32.76 -22.25
N PHE A 27 -17.23 -31.52 -22.14
CA PHE A 27 -17.97 -31.06 -20.98
C PHE A 27 -19.46 -30.85 -21.28
N SER A 28 -20.06 -31.59 -22.22
CA SER A 28 -21.51 -31.54 -22.40
C SER A 28 -22.23 -32.05 -21.15
N GLN A 29 -23.49 -31.63 -20.95
CA GLN A 29 -24.30 -32.06 -19.78
C GLN A 29 -24.35 -33.59 -19.61
N SER A 30 -24.35 -34.34 -20.72
CA SER A 30 -24.29 -35.81 -20.70
C SER A 30 -22.96 -36.35 -20.18
N ASN A 31 -21.83 -35.70 -20.50
CA ASN A 31 -20.50 -36.18 -20.17
C ASN A 31 -20.08 -35.76 -18.77
N CYS A 32 -20.58 -34.63 -18.25
CA CYS A 32 -20.29 -34.18 -16.90
C CYS A 32 -20.76 -35.15 -15.80
N VAL A 33 -21.74 -36.01 -16.10
CA VAL A 33 -22.19 -37.06 -15.17
C VAL A 33 -21.02 -37.99 -14.77
N HIS A 34 -20.06 -38.23 -15.67
CA HIS A 34 -18.89 -39.06 -15.39
C HIS A 34 -17.90 -38.42 -14.40
N TYR A 35 -17.97 -37.12 -14.16
CA TYR A 35 -17.07 -36.40 -13.23
C TYR A 35 -17.62 -36.32 -11.80
N ARG A 36 -18.88 -36.69 -11.58
CA ARG A 36 -19.57 -36.59 -10.29
C ARG A 36 -18.92 -37.41 -9.18
N GLU A 37 -18.39 -38.59 -9.52
CA GLU A 37 -17.71 -39.44 -8.55
C GLU A 37 -16.42 -38.77 -8.02
N LEU A 38 -15.62 -38.20 -8.93
CA LEU A 38 -14.43 -37.43 -8.58
C LEU A 38 -14.77 -36.20 -7.73
N GLN A 39 -15.78 -35.42 -8.14
CA GLN A 39 -16.26 -34.26 -7.38
C GLN A 39 -16.70 -34.66 -5.96
N THR A 40 -17.42 -35.78 -5.84
CA THR A 40 -17.87 -36.31 -4.54
C THR A 40 -16.69 -36.74 -3.67
N LYS A 41 -15.72 -37.46 -4.25
CA LYS A 41 -14.49 -37.88 -3.57
C LYS A 41 -13.74 -36.66 -3.02
N GLU A 42 -13.50 -35.65 -3.85
CA GLU A 42 -12.77 -34.45 -3.43
C GLU A 42 -13.56 -33.59 -2.44
N ALA A 43 -14.89 -33.57 -2.54
CA ALA A 43 -15.74 -32.87 -1.56
C ALA A 43 -15.58 -33.50 -0.17
N HIS A 44 -15.58 -34.83 -0.07
CA HIS A 44 -15.31 -35.51 1.19
C HIS A 44 -13.90 -35.21 1.75
N THR A 45 -12.89 -35.14 0.89
CA THR A 45 -11.52 -34.78 1.31
C THR A 45 -11.46 -33.33 1.81
N LEU A 46 -12.15 -32.40 1.13
CA LEU A 46 -12.28 -31.01 1.55
C LEU A 46 -12.90 -30.89 2.96
N LEU A 47 -14.03 -31.56 3.19
CA LEU A 47 -14.70 -31.53 4.50
C LEU A 47 -13.83 -32.09 5.61
N ARG A 48 -13.15 -33.22 5.37
CA ARG A 48 -12.20 -33.80 6.34
C ARG A 48 -11.05 -32.86 6.63
N GLY A 49 -10.53 -32.17 5.61
CA GLY A 49 -9.49 -31.16 5.76
C GLY A 49 -9.95 -29.99 6.61
N ILE A 50 -11.12 -29.42 6.32
CA ILE A 50 -11.68 -28.28 7.08
C ILE A 50 -11.94 -28.68 8.54
N LEU A 51 -12.45 -29.90 8.78
CA LEU A 51 -12.62 -30.43 10.14
C LEU A 51 -11.31 -30.56 10.91
N ALA A 52 -10.25 -31.02 10.25
CA ALA A 52 -8.95 -31.24 10.88
C ALA A 52 -8.22 -29.92 11.17
N SER A 53 -8.26 -28.98 10.22
CA SER A 53 -7.50 -27.72 10.27
C SER A 53 -8.33 -26.52 9.81
N PRO A 54 -9.26 -26.01 10.65
CA PRO A 54 -10.14 -24.89 10.29
C PRO A 54 -9.41 -23.58 9.90
N SER A 55 -8.21 -23.35 10.44
CA SER A 55 -7.41 -22.16 10.13
C SER A 55 -6.91 -22.13 8.68
N ASN A 56 -6.81 -23.29 8.03
CA ASN A 56 -6.23 -23.44 6.69
C ASN A 56 -7.30 -23.65 5.60
N TRP A 57 -8.56 -23.30 5.88
CA TRP A 57 -9.70 -23.53 5.00
C TRP A 57 -9.51 -23.01 3.57
N GLU A 58 -8.86 -21.84 3.39
CA GLU A 58 -8.62 -21.25 2.06
C GLU A 58 -7.70 -22.13 1.20
N THR A 59 -6.60 -22.63 1.78
CA THR A 59 -5.65 -23.54 1.11
C THR A 59 -6.35 -24.84 0.73
N ILE A 60 -7.18 -25.37 1.63
CA ILE A 60 -7.91 -26.63 1.41
C ILE A 60 -8.96 -26.45 0.29
N LEU A 61 -9.66 -25.30 0.22
CA LEU A 61 -10.53 -24.96 -0.91
C LEU A 61 -9.76 -24.85 -2.22
N ARG A 62 -8.58 -24.24 -2.19
CA ARG A 62 -7.71 -24.12 -3.38
C ARG A 62 -7.24 -25.50 -3.85
N ARG A 63 -6.89 -26.41 -2.93
CA ARG A 63 -6.61 -27.81 -3.25
C ARG A 63 -7.82 -28.47 -3.89
N PHE A 64 -9.01 -28.34 -3.31
CA PHE A 64 -10.24 -28.93 -3.86
C PHE A 64 -10.49 -28.53 -5.32
N ALA A 65 -10.45 -27.23 -5.62
CA ALA A 65 -10.61 -26.73 -6.98
C ALA A 65 -9.50 -27.22 -7.92
N THR A 66 -8.25 -27.27 -7.45
CA THR A 66 -7.11 -27.76 -8.23
C THR A 66 -7.23 -29.26 -8.52
N ALA A 67 -7.61 -30.07 -7.53
CA ALA A 67 -7.72 -31.52 -7.63
C ALA A 67 -8.80 -31.95 -8.63
N ILE A 68 -9.98 -31.33 -8.59
CA ILE A 68 -11.05 -31.60 -9.56
C ILE A 68 -10.57 -31.34 -10.99
N VAL A 69 -9.92 -30.20 -11.20
CA VAL A 69 -9.51 -29.76 -12.54
C VAL A 69 -8.34 -30.58 -13.06
N MET A 70 -7.39 -30.95 -12.19
CA MET A 70 -6.28 -31.84 -12.55
C MET A 70 -6.76 -33.26 -12.85
N GLY A 71 -7.72 -33.78 -12.08
CA GLY A 71 -8.34 -35.08 -12.33
C GLY A 71 -9.12 -35.11 -13.64
N ILE A 72 -10.01 -34.14 -13.87
CA ILE A 72 -10.82 -34.07 -15.10
C ILE A 72 -9.97 -33.75 -16.33
N GLY A 73 -9.10 -32.74 -16.24
CA GLY A 73 -8.32 -32.23 -17.37
C GLY A 73 -7.18 -33.17 -17.79
N PHE A 74 -6.45 -33.70 -16.80
CA PHE A 74 -5.15 -34.35 -17.01
C PHE A 74 -5.09 -35.78 -16.47
N GLY A 75 -6.07 -36.21 -15.68
CA GLY A 75 -6.07 -37.53 -15.04
C GLY A 75 -5.07 -37.63 -13.89
N VAL A 76 -4.69 -36.49 -13.31
CA VAL A 76 -3.70 -36.40 -12.23
C VAL A 76 -4.41 -36.26 -10.88
N ASP A 77 -4.17 -37.20 -9.97
CA ASP A 77 -4.64 -37.13 -8.60
C ASP A 77 -3.71 -36.24 -7.74
N ILE A 78 -4.32 -35.39 -6.91
CA ILE A 78 -3.62 -34.50 -5.96
C ILE A 78 -3.76 -35.06 -4.55
N HIS A 79 -2.64 -35.35 -3.89
CA HIS A 79 -2.65 -36.05 -2.60
C HIS A 79 -2.33 -35.16 -1.39
N SER A 80 -1.70 -34.01 -1.59
CA SER A 80 -1.24 -33.11 -0.51
C SER A 80 -1.73 -31.67 -0.71
N ASP A 81 -1.85 -30.93 0.39
CA ASP A 81 -2.11 -29.49 0.38
C ASP A 81 -0.89 -28.68 -0.11
N ASP A 82 0.30 -29.28 -0.11
CA ASP A 82 1.57 -28.68 -0.60
C ASP A 82 1.95 -29.13 -2.02
N ASP A 83 1.00 -29.69 -2.77
CA ASP A 83 1.26 -30.22 -4.11
C ASP A 83 1.75 -29.10 -5.07
N PRO A 84 2.78 -29.35 -5.90
CA PRO A 84 3.31 -28.35 -6.83
C PRO A 84 2.27 -27.75 -7.77
N TYR A 85 1.19 -28.46 -8.11
CA TYR A 85 0.11 -27.92 -8.96
C TYR A 85 -0.68 -26.82 -8.26
N ILE A 86 -0.80 -26.85 -6.93
CA ILE A 86 -1.45 -25.79 -6.15
C ILE A 86 -0.61 -24.51 -6.24
N LYS A 87 0.72 -24.63 -6.12
CA LYS A 87 1.63 -23.49 -6.31
C LYS A 87 1.57 -22.94 -7.73
N ILE A 88 1.54 -23.81 -8.75
CA ILE A 88 1.41 -23.39 -10.16
C ILE A 88 0.11 -22.60 -10.36
N ALA A 89 -1.00 -23.06 -9.78
CA ALA A 89 -2.29 -22.37 -9.80
C ALA A 89 -2.22 -20.99 -9.13
N THR A 90 -1.61 -20.89 -7.94
CA THR A 90 -1.41 -19.63 -7.22
C THR A 90 -0.53 -18.65 -8.01
N ASP A 91 0.61 -19.10 -8.55
CA ASP A 91 1.53 -18.29 -9.35
C ASP A 91 0.85 -17.78 -10.63
N ALA A 92 -0.03 -18.58 -11.25
CA ALA A 92 -0.76 -18.18 -12.44
C ALA A 92 -1.88 -17.16 -12.12
N SER A 93 -2.57 -17.35 -11.00
CA SER A 93 -3.59 -16.42 -10.50
C SER A 93 -2.97 -15.05 -10.18
N TYR A 94 -1.80 -15.05 -9.53
CA TYR A 94 -1.03 -13.83 -9.27
C TYR A 94 -0.64 -13.13 -10.57
N ALA A 95 -0.13 -13.88 -11.55
CA ALA A 95 0.24 -13.34 -12.86
C ALA A 95 -0.96 -12.73 -13.61
N LEU A 96 -2.13 -13.34 -13.51
CA LEU A 96 -3.37 -12.85 -14.13
C LEU A 96 -3.86 -11.57 -13.45
N GLY A 97 -3.86 -11.52 -12.12
CA GLY A 97 -4.34 -10.36 -11.35
C GLY A 97 -3.43 -9.12 -11.42
N HIS A 98 -2.11 -9.31 -11.61
CA HIS A 98 -1.13 -8.21 -11.58
C HIS A 98 -0.57 -7.83 -12.95
N GLY A 99 -0.98 -8.52 -14.02
CA GLY A 99 -0.57 -8.24 -15.41
C GLY A 99 -1.14 -6.96 -16.03
N GLY A 100 -2.02 -6.25 -15.30
CA GLY A 100 -2.79 -5.10 -15.78
C GLY A 100 -4.17 -5.49 -16.30
N ALA A 101 -5.10 -4.53 -16.33
CA ALA A 101 -6.44 -4.77 -16.85
C ALA A 101 -6.37 -5.21 -18.33
N PRO A 102 -7.06 -6.30 -18.74
CA PRO A 102 -7.15 -6.69 -20.14
C PRO A 102 -7.66 -5.53 -21.02
N ALA A 103 -6.98 -5.28 -22.15
CA ALA A 103 -7.22 -4.14 -23.03
C ALA A 103 -7.05 -2.75 -22.36
N GLY A 104 -6.32 -2.70 -21.24
CA GLY A 104 -5.95 -1.47 -20.53
C GLY A 104 -4.48 -1.09 -20.66
N THR A 105 -3.67 -1.86 -21.43
CA THR A 105 -2.23 -1.59 -21.56
C THR A 105 -1.87 -1.00 -22.92
N PRO A 106 -0.83 -0.16 -23.03
CA PRO A 106 -0.39 0.38 -24.33
C PRO A 106 -0.07 -0.71 -25.37
N VAL A 107 0.37 -1.89 -24.92
CA VAL A 107 0.69 -3.05 -25.77
C VAL A 107 -0.56 -3.63 -26.43
N ASP A 108 -1.73 -3.51 -25.81
CA ASP A 108 -3.00 -3.97 -26.36
C ASP A 108 -3.44 -3.11 -27.55
N PHE A 109 -3.24 -1.78 -27.46
CA PHE A 109 -3.54 -0.82 -28.52
C PHE A 109 -2.48 -0.80 -29.63
N PHE A 110 -1.21 -0.94 -29.27
CA PHE A 110 -0.07 -0.90 -30.19
C PHE A 110 0.74 -2.20 -30.09
N PRO A 111 0.35 -3.27 -30.81
CA PRO A 111 1.01 -4.59 -30.71
C PRO A 111 2.50 -4.58 -31.05
N LEU A 112 2.99 -3.58 -31.81
CA LEU A 112 4.40 -3.42 -32.14
C LEU A 112 5.26 -3.20 -30.88
N LEU A 113 4.70 -2.63 -29.81
CA LEU A 113 5.40 -2.39 -28.55
C LEU A 113 5.89 -3.70 -27.90
N ARG A 114 5.27 -4.86 -28.21
CA ARG A 114 5.69 -6.17 -27.68
C ARG A 114 7.11 -6.57 -28.06
N TRP A 115 7.61 -6.06 -29.18
CA TRP A 115 8.92 -6.39 -29.74
C TRP A 115 10.00 -5.39 -29.33
N LEU A 116 9.61 -4.24 -28.77
CA LEU A 116 10.58 -3.25 -28.31
C LEU A 116 11.36 -3.80 -27.11
N PRO A 117 12.70 -3.71 -27.11
CA PRO A 117 13.50 -3.99 -25.92
C PRO A 117 12.97 -3.20 -24.72
N ASP A 118 13.12 -3.74 -23.51
CA ASP A 118 12.68 -3.07 -22.27
C ASP A 118 13.25 -1.65 -22.12
N MET A 119 14.42 -1.40 -22.74
CA MET A 119 15.08 -0.09 -22.82
C MET A 119 14.31 0.98 -23.61
N ILE A 120 13.44 0.60 -24.56
CA ILE A 120 12.71 1.55 -25.42
C ILE A 120 11.24 1.69 -24.97
N CYS A 121 10.66 0.65 -24.38
CA CYS A 121 9.28 0.64 -23.91
C CYS A 121 9.24 0.16 -22.45
N SER A 122 9.35 1.10 -21.50
CA SER A 122 9.37 0.80 -20.05
C SER A 122 7.97 0.55 -19.45
N SER A 123 7.05 -0.04 -20.24
CA SER A 123 5.71 -0.34 -19.73
C SER A 123 5.80 -1.38 -18.62
N ARG A 124 5.41 -1.02 -17.39
CA ARG A 124 5.35 -1.95 -16.24
C ARG A 124 4.64 -3.25 -16.61
N SER A 125 3.53 -3.15 -17.32
CA SER A 125 2.75 -4.32 -17.76
C SER A 125 3.53 -5.22 -18.74
N LEU A 126 4.37 -4.65 -19.60
CA LEU A 126 5.17 -5.40 -20.57
C LEU A 126 6.32 -6.14 -19.87
N ARG A 127 7.02 -5.47 -18.94
CA ARG A 127 8.06 -6.11 -18.11
C ARG A 127 7.47 -7.22 -17.26
N PHE A 128 6.40 -6.92 -16.51
CA PHE A 128 5.66 -7.93 -15.75
C PHE A 128 5.23 -9.11 -16.63
N ALA A 129 4.70 -8.83 -17.83
CA ALA A 129 4.28 -9.87 -18.77
C ALA A 129 5.42 -10.73 -19.34
N ARG A 130 6.66 -10.23 -19.32
CA ARG A 130 7.90 -10.96 -19.69
C ARG A 130 8.39 -11.79 -18.50
N ASP A 131 8.48 -11.17 -17.32
CA ASP A 131 8.95 -11.78 -16.07
C ASP A 131 8.03 -12.92 -15.61
N TRP A 132 6.73 -12.79 -15.78
CA TRP A 132 5.73 -13.80 -15.39
C TRP A 132 5.36 -14.77 -16.51
N ARG A 133 6.01 -14.68 -17.68
CA ARG A 133 5.75 -15.58 -18.81
C ARG A 133 5.99 -17.04 -18.48
N TRP A 134 6.94 -17.34 -17.60
CA TRP A 134 7.26 -18.71 -17.20
C TRP A 134 6.08 -19.36 -16.46
N SER A 135 5.37 -18.62 -15.60
CA SER A 135 4.25 -19.15 -14.81
C SER A 135 3.11 -19.61 -15.72
N ILE A 136 2.76 -18.77 -16.70
CA ILE A 136 1.73 -19.11 -17.70
C ILE A 136 2.19 -20.23 -18.63
N ARG A 137 3.48 -20.38 -18.92
CA ARG A 137 3.95 -21.57 -19.65
C ARG A 137 3.84 -22.82 -18.79
N LYS A 138 4.18 -22.73 -17.51
CA LYS A 138 4.16 -23.85 -16.57
C LYS A 138 2.76 -24.44 -16.38
N ILE A 139 1.71 -23.63 -16.39
CA ILE A 139 0.31 -24.09 -16.32
C ILE A 139 -0.09 -24.97 -17.52
N HIS A 140 0.55 -24.77 -18.69
CA HIS A 140 0.32 -25.59 -19.88
C HIS A 140 1.30 -26.77 -19.94
N ASP A 141 2.57 -26.54 -19.62
CA ASP A 141 3.68 -27.46 -19.86
C ASP A 141 3.71 -28.61 -18.84
N ALA A 142 3.60 -28.31 -17.54
CA ALA A 142 3.80 -29.31 -16.49
C ALA A 142 2.67 -30.35 -16.44
N PRO A 143 1.38 -29.99 -16.43
CA PRO A 143 0.29 -30.96 -16.45
C PRO A 143 0.27 -31.79 -17.73
N PHE A 144 0.54 -31.17 -18.88
CA PHE A 144 0.61 -31.86 -20.17
C PHE A 144 1.74 -32.90 -20.20
N ALA A 145 2.93 -32.53 -19.72
CA ALA A 145 4.06 -33.44 -19.63
C ALA A 145 3.77 -34.62 -18.69
N ALA A 146 3.08 -34.38 -17.57
CA ALA A 146 2.65 -35.45 -16.65
C ALA A 146 1.67 -36.41 -17.32
N ALA A 147 0.64 -35.89 -18.00
CA ALA A 147 -0.34 -36.71 -18.72
C ALA A 147 0.32 -37.55 -19.82
N THR A 148 1.23 -36.98 -20.62
CA THR A 148 1.91 -37.74 -21.69
C THR A 148 2.86 -38.84 -21.20
N LYS A 149 3.34 -38.77 -19.95
CA LYS A 149 4.21 -39.80 -19.35
C LYS A 149 3.42 -41.01 -18.84
N GLN A 150 2.13 -40.85 -18.56
CA GLN A 150 1.26 -41.95 -18.17
C GLN A 150 0.87 -42.71 -19.45
N THR A 151 1.48 -43.87 -19.67
CA THR A 151 1.25 -44.66 -20.90
C THR A 151 -0.19 -45.17 -20.94
N ALA A 152 -0.81 -45.17 -22.13
CA ALA A 152 -2.20 -45.56 -22.39
C ALA A 152 -2.61 -46.98 -21.90
N SER A 153 -1.67 -47.82 -21.43
CA SER A 153 -1.93 -49.17 -20.94
C SER A 153 -2.20 -49.27 -19.43
N GLU A 154 -1.92 -48.24 -18.62
CA GLU A 154 -1.98 -48.33 -17.15
C GLU A 154 -3.10 -47.53 -16.48
N THR A 155 -3.96 -46.84 -17.22
CA THR A 155 -5.06 -46.10 -16.58
C THR A 155 -6.30 -46.01 -17.44
N ASP A 156 -7.39 -46.59 -16.96
CA ASP A 156 -8.78 -46.46 -17.45
C ASP A 156 -9.34 -45.03 -17.20
N SER A 157 -8.47 -44.03 -17.12
CA SER A 157 -8.79 -42.66 -16.68
C SER A 157 -9.55 -41.90 -17.77
N ILE A 158 -10.77 -41.48 -17.44
CA ILE A 158 -11.71 -40.70 -18.27
C ILE A 158 -11.29 -39.21 -18.31
N SER A 159 -10.00 -38.93 -18.49
CA SER A 159 -9.49 -37.56 -18.50
C SER A 159 -9.51 -36.95 -19.90
N PHE A 160 -9.73 -35.64 -19.95
CA PHE A 160 -9.90 -34.87 -21.18
C PHE A 160 -8.71 -35.03 -22.14
N ILE A 161 -7.46 -34.88 -21.67
CA ILE A 161 -6.28 -35.02 -22.53
C ILE A 161 -6.14 -36.43 -23.08
N HIS A 162 -6.29 -37.47 -22.26
CA HIS A 162 -6.12 -38.85 -22.72
C HIS A 162 -7.17 -39.22 -23.76
N GLY A 163 -8.40 -38.70 -23.63
CA GLY A 163 -9.43 -38.82 -24.65
C GLY A 163 -9.03 -38.18 -25.99
N LEU A 164 -8.44 -36.99 -25.97
CA LEU A 164 -7.96 -36.31 -27.17
C LEU A 164 -6.74 -36.97 -27.81
N LEU A 165 -5.78 -37.43 -27.02
CA LEU A 165 -4.61 -38.16 -27.50
C LEU A 165 -5.03 -39.47 -28.17
N ARG A 166 -5.95 -40.23 -27.57
CA ARG A 166 -6.50 -41.46 -28.15
C ARG A 166 -7.26 -41.19 -29.45
N GLN A 167 -8.02 -40.10 -29.52
CA GLN A 167 -8.73 -39.71 -30.74
C GLN A 167 -7.75 -39.32 -31.87
N GLN A 168 -6.62 -38.70 -31.52
CA GLN A 168 -5.56 -38.37 -32.46
C GLN A 168 -4.86 -39.64 -33.00
N GLU A 169 -4.65 -40.64 -32.14
CA GLU A 169 -4.04 -41.93 -32.52
C GLU A 169 -4.98 -42.83 -33.34
N ALA A 170 -6.29 -42.80 -33.06
CA ALA A 170 -7.30 -43.61 -33.75
C ALA A 170 -7.72 -43.04 -35.13
N GLY A 171 -7.43 -41.76 -35.40
CA GLY A 171 -7.92 -41.03 -36.57
C GLY A 171 -6.98 -41.05 -37.76
N GLY A 172 -6.83 -42.20 -38.42
CA GLY A 172 -6.31 -42.29 -39.78
C GLY A 172 -7.42 -42.04 -40.81
N ASP A 173 -7.50 -40.80 -41.30
CA ASP A 173 -8.16 -40.36 -42.54
C ASP A 173 -9.73 -40.41 -42.62
N GLN A 174 -10.34 -39.23 -42.83
CA GLN A 174 -11.46 -38.93 -43.75
C GLN A 174 -12.57 -37.94 -43.28
N ASP A 175 -12.53 -37.35 -42.08
CA ASP A 175 -13.35 -36.15 -41.81
C ASP A 175 -12.76 -35.20 -40.74
N ALA A 176 -12.54 -33.94 -41.14
CA ALA A 176 -12.49 -32.72 -40.32
C ALA A 176 -11.37 -32.52 -39.25
N GLN A 177 -10.32 -31.79 -39.65
CA GLN A 177 -9.38 -30.99 -38.83
C GLN A 177 -8.51 -31.75 -37.81
N ALA A 178 -7.32 -32.17 -38.25
CA ALA A 178 -6.24 -32.64 -37.39
C ALA A 178 -5.95 -31.64 -36.25
N PHE A 179 -6.12 -32.08 -35.00
CA PHE A 179 -5.65 -31.34 -33.83
C PHE A 179 -4.13 -31.43 -33.79
N THR A 180 -3.45 -30.29 -33.65
CA THR A 180 -2.02 -30.33 -33.32
C THR A 180 -1.84 -30.61 -31.83
N LEU A 181 -0.67 -31.14 -31.47
CA LEU A 181 -0.31 -31.31 -30.05
C LEU A 181 -0.38 -29.99 -29.27
N GLU A 182 -0.07 -28.87 -29.93
CA GLU A 182 -0.17 -27.52 -29.38
C GLU A 182 -1.64 -27.11 -29.13
N ASP A 183 -2.56 -27.51 -30.01
CA ASP A 183 -4.00 -27.25 -29.83
C ASP A 183 -4.57 -28.04 -28.65
N ILE A 184 -4.18 -29.31 -28.48
CA ILE A 184 -4.57 -30.13 -27.33
C ILE A 184 -4.06 -29.50 -26.04
N LYS A 185 -2.78 -29.11 -26.02
CA LYS A 185 -2.15 -28.47 -24.87
C LYS A 185 -2.78 -27.13 -24.52
N GLY A 186 -3.11 -26.31 -25.52
CA GLY A 186 -3.80 -25.03 -25.34
C GLY A 186 -5.22 -25.19 -24.79
N ALA A 187 -5.98 -26.15 -25.32
CA ALA A 187 -7.32 -26.46 -24.84
C ALA A 187 -7.31 -26.99 -23.40
N ALA A 188 -6.35 -27.87 -23.05
CA ALA A 188 -6.22 -28.39 -21.70
C ALA A 188 -5.71 -27.36 -20.69
N GLY A 189 -4.77 -26.49 -21.09
CA GLY A 189 -4.33 -25.38 -20.25
C GLY A 189 -5.46 -24.40 -19.93
N ALA A 190 -6.43 -24.23 -20.84
CA ALA A 190 -7.64 -23.45 -20.57
C ALA A 190 -8.50 -24.07 -19.47
N VAL A 191 -8.62 -25.41 -19.43
CA VAL A 191 -9.31 -26.13 -18.35
C VAL A 191 -8.64 -25.86 -17.01
N PHE A 192 -7.31 -25.92 -16.95
CA PHE A 192 -6.59 -25.64 -15.69
C PHE A 192 -6.77 -24.19 -15.22
N ALA A 193 -6.46 -23.24 -16.10
CA ALA A 193 -6.49 -21.82 -15.76
C ALA A 193 -7.89 -21.34 -15.35
N ALA A 194 -8.93 -21.76 -16.09
CA ALA A 194 -10.29 -21.30 -15.82
C ALA A 194 -11.00 -22.11 -14.73
N GLY A 195 -10.77 -23.41 -14.67
CA GLY A 195 -11.48 -24.31 -13.76
C GLY A 195 -11.06 -24.13 -12.31
N GLN A 196 -9.77 -23.86 -12.04
CA GLN A 196 -9.29 -23.79 -10.66
C GLN A 196 -9.68 -22.46 -10.00
N ASP A 197 -9.26 -21.33 -10.59
CA ASP A 197 -9.32 -20.03 -9.92
C ASP A 197 -10.77 -19.52 -9.76
N THR A 198 -11.61 -19.74 -10.77
CA THR A 198 -13.02 -19.30 -10.72
C THR A 198 -13.84 -20.11 -9.70
N THR A 199 -13.61 -21.43 -9.62
CA THR A 199 -14.26 -22.29 -8.63
C THR A 199 -13.85 -21.88 -7.23
N TRP A 200 -12.53 -21.79 -6.97
CA TRP A 200 -12.01 -21.39 -5.66
C TRP A 200 -12.58 -20.03 -5.22
N SER A 201 -12.56 -19.03 -6.09
CA SER A 201 -13.10 -17.69 -5.79
C SER A 201 -14.60 -17.73 -5.46
N THR A 202 -15.38 -18.53 -6.20
CA THR A 202 -16.83 -18.65 -5.94
C THR A 202 -17.10 -19.34 -4.61
N LEU A 203 -16.34 -20.38 -4.27
CA LEU A 203 -16.46 -21.06 -2.97
C LEU A 203 -16.11 -20.13 -1.80
N VAL A 204 -15.09 -19.28 -1.97
CA VAL A 204 -14.76 -18.25 -0.98
C VAL A 204 -15.94 -17.30 -0.78
N VAL A 205 -16.54 -16.78 -1.87
CA VAL A 205 -17.73 -15.92 -1.78
C VAL A 205 -18.92 -16.62 -1.11
N PHE A 206 -19.14 -17.90 -1.41
CA PHE A 206 -20.18 -18.70 -0.77
C PHE A 206 -19.95 -18.81 0.74
N ILE A 207 -18.76 -19.24 1.18
CA ILE A 207 -18.45 -19.38 2.61
C ILE A 207 -18.62 -18.04 3.33
N LEU A 208 -18.13 -16.95 2.73
CA LEU A 208 -18.30 -15.62 3.29
C LEU A 208 -19.78 -15.27 3.49
N ASN A 209 -20.65 -15.56 2.51
CA ASN A 209 -22.07 -15.29 2.63
C ASN A 209 -22.76 -16.20 3.65
N MET A 210 -22.39 -17.48 3.76
CA MET A 210 -22.94 -18.37 4.79
C MET A 210 -22.56 -17.93 6.21
N VAL A 211 -21.34 -17.41 6.39
CA VAL A 211 -20.87 -16.86 7.68
C VAL A 211 -21.59 -15.55 8.01
N LEU A 212 -21.89 -14.71 7.02
CA LEU A 212 -22.54 -13.41 7.22
C LEU A 212 -24.06 -13.51 7.41
N HIS A 213 -24.65 -14.56 6.86
CA HIS A 213 -26.08 -14.81 6.85
C HIS A 213 -26.41 -16.17 7.48
N PRO A 214 -26.14 -16.34 8.78
CA PRO A 214 -26.34 -17.62 9.46
C PRO A 214 -27.81 -18.10 9.41
N GLU A 215 -28.76 -17.19 9.25
CA GLU A 215 -30.18 -17.50 9.03
C GLU A 215 -30.42 -18.25 7.71
N ILE A 216 -29.72 -17.88 6.64
CA ILE A 216 -29.79 -18.56 5.34
C ILE A 216 -29.13 -19.93 5.46
N GLN A 217 -27.98 -20.00 6.13
CA GLN A 217 -27.28 -21.26 6.36
C GLN A 217 -28.14 -22.24 7.19
N GLN A 218 -28.77 -21.78 8.28
CA GLN A 218 -29.66 -22.60 9.10
C GLN A 218 -30.87 -23.11 8.32
N LYS A 219 -31.47 -22.26 7.47
CA LYS A 219 -32.57 -22.68 6.59
C LYS A 219 -32.12 -23.75 5.59
N ALA A 220 -30.96 -23.56 4.96
CA ALA A 220 -30.37 -24.55 4.05
C ALA A 220 -30.13 -25.89 4.75
N GLN A 221 -29.53 -25.87 5.95
CA GLN A 221 -29.29 -27.06 6.77
C GLN A 221 -30.61 -27.77 7.12
N GLY A 222 -31.63 -27.03 7.56
CA GLY A 222 -32.93 -27.60 7.89
C GLY A 222 -33.61 -28.28 6.68
N ILE A 223 -33.46 -27.73 5.48
CA ILE A 223 -33.98 -28.35 4.24
C ILE A 223 -33.18 -29.62 3.88
N ILE A 224 -31.85 -29.58 3.99
CA ILE A 224 -31.00 -30.75 3.72
C ILE A 224 -31.33 -31.88 4.71
N ASP A 225 -31.42 -31.58 6.00
CA ASP A 225 -31.75 -32.54 7.05
C ASP A 225 -33.13 -33.18 6.83
N GLN A 226 -34.10 -32.43 6.28
CA GLN A 226 -35.42 -32.96 5.94
C GLN A 226 -35.41 -33.89 4.72
N VAL A 227 -34.60 -33.57 3.70
CA VAL A 227 -34.56 -34.33 2.44
C VAL A 227 -33.70 -35.59 2.55
N VAL A 228 -32.55 -35.46 3.22
CA VAL A 228 -31.50 -36.50 3.25
C VAL A 228 -31.45 -37.23 4.59
N GLY A 229 -31.91 -36.60 5.67
CA GLY A 229 -31.73 -37.10 7.03
C GLY A 229 -30.30 -36.90 7.54
N ILE A 230 -29.99 -37.49 8.70
CA ILE A 230 -28.69 -37.36 9.38
C ILE A 230 -27.78 -38.59 9.21
N GLU A 231 -28.25 -39.63 8.53
CA GLU A 231 -27.55 -40.93 8.44
C GLU A 231 -26.61 -41.04 7.24
N ARG A 232 -26.78 -40.19 6.22
CA ARG A 232 -25.96 -40.19 5.01
C ARG A 232 -25.62 -38.78 4.56
N LEU A 233 -24.52 -38.64 3.83
CA LEU A 233 -24.23 -37.41 3.11
C LEU A 233 -25.12 -37.32 1.86
N PRO A 234 -25.47 -36.11 1.42
CA PRO A 234 -26.27 -35.95 0.21
C PRO A 234 -25.52 -36.29 -1.09
N THR A 235 -26.27 -36.62 -2.14
CA THR A 235 -25.74 -36.99 -3.46
C THR A 235 -26.36 -36.14 -4.57
N PHE A 236 -25.83 -36.25 -5.80
CA PHE A 236 -26.39 -35.57 -6.97
C PHE A 236 -27.85 -35.97 -7.29
N GLU A 237 -28.32 -37.12 -6.80
CA GLU A 237 -29.70 -37.57 -6.97
C GLU A 237 -30.68 -36.76 -6.10
N ASP A 238 -30.19 -36.12 -5.04
CA ASP A 238 -31.00 -35.29 -4.13
C ASP A 238 -31.24 -33.88 -4.68
N ARG A 239 -30.45 -33.41 -5.67
CA ARG A 239 -30.50 -32.03 -6.22
C ARG A 239 -31.91 -31.57 -6.60
N PRO A 240 -32.75 -32.37 -7.29
CA PRO A 240 -34.12 -31.95 -7.64
C PRO A 240 -35.02 -31.64 -6.43
N LYS A 241 -34.67 -32.13 -5.24
CA LYS A 241 -35.39 -31.90 -3.97
C LYS A 241 -34.77 -30.78 -3.13
N LEU A 242 -33.60 -30.26 -3.53
CA LEU A 242 -32.81 -29.27 -2.81
C LEU A 242 -32.78 -27.92 -3.53
N GLN A 243 -33.93 -27.51 -4.08
CA GLN A 243 -34.04 -26.30 -4.90
C GLN A 243 -33.57 -25.02 -4.18
N TYR A 244 -33.74 -24.93 -2.86
CA TYR A 244 -33.23 -23.79 -2.09
C TYR A 244 -31.70 -23.67 -2.12
N ILE A 245 -30.99 -24.79 -2.29
CA ILE A 245 -29.53 -24.78 -2.47
C ILE A 245 -29.19 -24.20 -3.83
N ASP A 246 -29.92 -24.58 -4.89
CA ASP A 246 -29.74 -23.95 -6.20
C ASP A 246 -29.96 -22.42 -6.10
N TYR A 247 -30.93 -21.95 -5.31
CA TYR A 247 -31.11 -20.51 -5.07
C TYR A 247 -29.90 -19.85 -4.39
N ILE A 248 -29.27 -20.51 -3.42
CA ILE A 248 -28.05 -20.00 -2.77
C ILE A 248 -26.89 -19.92 -3.77
N VAL A 249 -26.75 -20.93 -4.63
CA VAL A 249 -25.74 -20.94 -5.69
C VAL A 249 -25.96 -19.78 -6.66
N GLN A 250 -27.19 -19.60 -7.15
CA GLN A 250 -27.53 -18.51 -8.05
C GLN A 250 -27.34 -17.14 -7.39
N GLU A 251 -27.66 -17.01 -6.09
CA GLU A 251 -27.46 -15.75 -5.36
C GLU A 251 -25.99 -15.44 -5.14
N THR A 252 -25.16 -16.46 -4.90
CA THR A 252 -23.69 -16.33 -4.81
C THR A 252 -23.12 -15.77 -6.10
N LEU A 253 -23.56 -16.31 -7.25
CA LEU A 253 -23.12 -15.87 -8.56
C LEU A 253 -23.63 -14.47 -8.93
N ARG A 254 -24.86 -14.12 -8.52
CA ARG A 254 -25.45 -12.78 -8.75
C ARG A 254 -24.77 -11.71 -7.91
N TRP A 255 -24.64 -11.97 -6.60
CA TRP A 255 -24.14 -11.02 -5.60
C TRP A 255 -22.64 -10.76 -5.77
N GLY A 256 -21.85 -11.81 -6.02
CA GLY A 256 -20.40 -11.72 -6.22
C GLY A 256 -19.93 -12.36 -7.51
N PRO A 257 -20.19 -11.77 -8.70
CA PRO A 257 -19.76 -12.35 -9.96
C PRO A 257 -18.22 -12.36 -10.06
N VAL A 258 -17.62 -13.54 -10.27
CA VAL A 258 -16.15 -13.72 -10.37
C VAL A 258 -15.52 -12.88 -11.48
N SER A 259 -16.26 -12.58 -12.55
CA SER A 259 -15.83 -11.69 -13.62
C SER A 259 -16.78 -10.50 -13.78
N PRO A 260 -16.63 -9.43 -12.96
CA PRO A 260 -17.56 -8.30 -12.94
C PRO A 260 -17.71 -7.56 -14.28
N ILE A 261 -16.66 -7.53 -15.09
CA ILE A 261 -16.59 -6.82 -16.38
C ILE A 261 -16.44 -7.76 -17.59
N GLY A 262 -16.52 -9.08 -17.36
CA GLY A 262 -16.28 -10.10 -18.38
C GLY A 262 -14.86 -10.06 -18.97
N VAL A 263 -14.69 -10.81 -20.07
CA VAL A 263 -13.50 -10.73 -20.92
C VAL A 263 -13.78 -9.71 -22.03
N PRO A 264 -12.86 -8.77 -22.34
CA PRO A 264 -13.10 -7.77 -23.38
C PRO A 264 -13.34 -8.43 -24.74
N HIS A 265 -14.45 -8.08 -25.38
CA HIS A 265 -14.72 -8.43 -26.77
C HIS A 265 -14.14 -7.38 -27.71
N ARG A 266 -13.99 -7.73 -28.99
CA ARG A 266 -13.58 -6.79 -30.03
C ARG A 266 -14.52 -6.88 -31.22
N SER A 267 -15.05 -5.74 -31.65
CA SER A 267 -15.90 -5.69 -32.84
C SER A 267 -15.10 -6.07 -34.09
N LEU A 268 -15.63 -6.95 -34.93
CA LEU A 268 -14.95 -7.41 -36.17
C LEU A 268 -15.29 -6.55 -37.38
N GLN A 269 -16.43 -5.88 -37.35
CA GLN A 269 -16.97 -5.03 -38.41
C GLN A 269 -17.74 -3.89 -37.75
N ASP A 270 -18.09 -2.87 -38.51
CA ASP A 270 -18.96 -1.81 -37.99
C ASP A 270 -20.32 -2.41 -37.57
N ASP A 271 -20.85 -1.94 -36.45
CA ASP A 271 -22.10 -2.42 -35.87
C ASP A 271 -22.91 -1.26 -35.28
N GLU A 272 -24.17 -1.50 -34.95
CA GLU A 272 -25.05 -0.52 -34.31
C GLU A 272 -25.84 -1.18 -33.18
N TYR A 273 -25.75 -0.62 -31.98
CA TYR A 273 -26.48 -1.11 -30.81
C TYR A 273 -27.31 0.01 -30.19
N ASN A 274 -28.64 -0.18 -30.12
CA ASN A 274 -29.60 0.81 -29.60
C ASN A 274 -29.43 2.23 -30.21
N GLY A 275 -29.20 2.31 -31.52
CA GLY A 275 -28.99 3.59 -32.21
C GLY A 275 -27.57 4.17 -32.09
N MET A 276 -26.65 3.47 -31.41
CA MET A 276 -25.26 3.89 -31.24
C MET A 276 -24.36 3.12 -32.19
N PHE A 277 -23.64 3.84 -33.04
CA PHE A 277 -22.64 3.28 -33.94
C PHE A 277 -21.41 2.77 -33.17
N ILE A 278 -21.03 1.53 -33.41
CA ILE A 278 -19.84 0.86 -32.85
C ILE A 278 -18.87 0.58 -34.01
N PRO A 279 -17.76 1.34 -34.12
CA PRO A 279 -16.77 1.11 -35.16
C PRO A 279 -16.12 -0.28 -35.07
N ALA A 280 -15.74 -0.84 -36.22
CA ALA A 280 -14.92 -2.04 -36.32
C ALA A 280 -13.64 -1.87 -35.50
N GLY A 281 -13.26 -2.91 -34.77
CA GLY A 281 -12.09 -2.93 -33.92
C GLY A 281 -12.27 -2.35 -32.51
N SER A 282 -13.44 -1.82 -32.17
CA SER A 282 -13.77 -1.32 -30.82
C SER A 282 -13.75 -2.42 -29.77
N TYR A 283 -13.28 -2.11 -28.55
CA TYR A 283 -13.40 -2.99 -27.39
C TYR A 283 -14.78 -2.85 -26.75
N VAL A 284 -15.39 -3.97 -26.40
CA VAL A 284 -16.73 -4.03 -25.78
C VAL A 284 -16.65 -4.85 -24.50
N TYR A 285 -17.08 -4.28 -23.39
CA TYR A 285 -17.12 -4.93 -22.08
C TYR A 285 -18.57 -5.24 -21.69
N ALA A 286 -18.83 -6.47 -21.27
CA ALA A 286 -20.11 -6.85 -20.68
C ALA A 286 -20.02 -6.66 -19.17
N ASN A 287 -20.65 -5.60 -18.64
CA ASN A 287 -20.62 -5.29 -17.22
C ASN A 287 -21.60 -6.20 -16.44
N ALA A 288 -21.17 -7.44 -16.19
CA ALA A 288 -21.94 -8.44 -15.46
C ALA A 288 -22.41 -7.92 -14.09
N ARG A 289 -21.56 -7.19 -13.36
CA ARG A 289 -21.93 -6.61 -12.06
C ARG A 289 -23.10 -5.64 -12.18
N ALA A 290 -23.07 -4.72 -13.16
CA ALA A 290 -24.17 -3.79 -13.36
C ALA A 290 -25.48 -4.51 -13.73
N MET A 291 -25.41 -5.60 -14.49
CA MET A 291 -26.60 -6.39 -14.84
C MET A 291 -27.14 -7.18 -13.64
N THR A 292 -26.27 -7.78 -12.83
CA THR A 292 -26.69 -8.55 -11.64
C THR A 292 -27.12 -7.68 -10.47
N HIS A 293 -26.89 -6.36 -10.55
CA HIS A 293 -27.29 -5.36 -9.56
C HIS A 293 -28.28 -4.32 -10.13
N ASP A 294 -28.91 -4.58 -11.27
CA ASP A 294 -29.93 -3.67 -11.80
C ASP A 294 -31.20 -3.75 -10.94
N GLU A 295 -31.50 -2.66 -10.21
CA GLU A 295 -32.68 -2.50 -9.35
C GLU A 295 -34.01 -2.65 -10.11
N ARG A 296 -34.00 -2.52 -11.44
CA ARG A 296 -35.19 -2.77 -12.28
C ARG A 296 -35.52 -4.26 -12.38
N THR A 297 -34.54 -5.13 -12.13
CA THR A 297 -34.65 -6.59 -12.22
C THR A 297 -34.64 -7.23 -10.84
N TYR A 298 -33.77 -6.76 -9.94
CA TYR A 298 -33.54 -7.34 -8.62
C TYR A 298 -33.89 -6.33 -7.52
N HIS A 299 -34.82 -6.67 -6.62
CA HIS A 299 -35.11 -5.84 -5.46
C HIS A 299 -33.99 -5.94 -4.43
N ASN A 300 -33.53 -4.78 -3.92
CA ASN A 300 -32.42 -4.70 -2.97
C ASN A 300 -31.21 -5.54 -3.44
N PRO A 301 -30.61 -5.22 -4.60
CA PRO A 301 -29.60 -6.07 -5.24
C PRO A 301 -28.35 -6.27 -4.37
N ASP A 302 -28.05 -5.36 -3.43
CA ASP A 302 -26.89 -5.49 -2.53
C ASP A 302 -27.14 -6.46 -1.37
N GLN A 303 -28.38 -6.87 -1.13
CA GLN A 303 -28.70 -7.89 -0.13
C GLN A 303 -28.53 -9.28 -0.72
N PHE A 304 -27.80 -10.14 0.00
CA PHE A 304 -27.71 -11.56 -0.31
C PHE A 304 -29.00 -12.26 0.15
N CYS A 305 -29.90 -12.52 -0.79
CA CYS A 305 -31.23 -13.08 -0.52
C CYS A 305 -31.58 -14.19 -1.53
N PRO A 306 -31.30 -15.47 -1.22
CA PRO A 306 -31.68 -16.60 -2.07
C PRO A 306 -33.19 -16.72 -2.31
N ASP A 307 -34.01 -16.31 -1.33
CA ASP A 307 -35.47 -16.33 -1.42
C ASP A 307 -36.03 -15.48 -2.56
N ARG A 308 -35.22 -14.58 -3.14
CA ARG A 308 -35.64 -13.78 -4.30
C ARG A 308 -36.06 -14.62 -5.50
N PHE A 309 -35.44 -15.78 -5.68
CA PHE A 309 -35.73 -16.70 -6.79
C PHE A 309 -36.91 -17.63 -6.52
N ALA A 310 -37.43 -17.66 -5.30
CA ALA A 310 -38.59 -18.48 -4.98
C ALA A 310 -39.81 -18.01 -5.81
N PRO A 311 -40.60 -18.95 -6.40
CA PRO A 311 -41.76 -18.61 -7.21
C PRO A 311 -42.77 -17.76 -6.45
N THR A 312 -43.43 -16.82 -7.13
CA THR A 312 -44.51 -16.02 -6.54
C THR A 312 -45.66 -16.88 -6.01
N SER A 313 -45.88 -18.07 -6.59
CA SER A 313 -46.87 -19.04 -6.10
C SER A 313 -46.56 -19.58 -4.70
N GLU A 314 -45.30 -19.55 -4.28
CA GLU A 314 -44.83 -20.01 -2.97
C GLU A 314 -44.59 -18.84 -1.99
N GLY A 315 -44.97 -17.62 -2.38
CA GLY A 315 -44.78 -16.40 -1.60
C GLY A 315 -43.41 -15.74 -1.78
N GLY A 316 -42.61 -16.17 -2.77
CA GLY A 316 -41.33 -15.55 -3.13
C GLY A 316 -41.47 -14.35 -4.08
N ALA A 317 -40.33 -13.70 -4.38
CA ALA A 317 -40.31 -12.53 -5.26
C ALA A 317 -40.38 -12.90 -6.76
N GLY A 318 -40.14 -14.16 -7.12
CA GLY A 318 -40.20 -14.64 -8.51
C GLY A 318 -39.16 -13.99 -9.43
N GLU A 319 -38.04 -13.50 -8.88
CA GLU A 319 -37.00 -12.83 -9.65
C GLU A 319 -36.25 -13.82 -10.54
N PRO A 320 -35.78 -13.40 -11.73
CA PRO A 320 -35.09 -14.31 -12.65
C PRO A 320 -33.68 -14.63 -12.16
N PHE A 321 -33.22 -15.86 -12.40
CA PHE A 321 -31.80 -16.19 -12.21
C PHE A 321 -30.89 -15.22 -12.98
N PRO A 322 -29.69 -14.91 -12.44
CA PRO A 322 -28.75 -14.02 -13.11
C PRO A 322 -28.50 -14.48 -14.55
N VAL A 323 -28.41 -13.50 -15.44
CA VAL A 323 -28.03 -13.70 -16.85
C VAL A 323 -26.72 -12.96 -17.09
N GLY A 324 -25.73 -13.67 -17.65
CA GLY A 324 -24.45 -13.07 -18.04
C GLY A 324 -23.27 -13.33 -17.11
N GLN A 325 -23.48 -13.95 -15.96
CA GLN A 325 -22.43 -14.40 -15.04
C GLN A 325 -21.44 -15.37 -15.71
N PHE A 326 -21.85 -16.03 -16.80
CA PHE A 326 -21.01 -16.89 -17.65
C PHE A 326 -20.80 -16.33 -19.08
N GLY A 327 -21.09 -15.04 -19.31
CA GLY A 327 -20.95 -14.36 -20.61
C GLY A 327 -22.16 -14.47 -21.55
N PHE A 328 -22.05 -13.91 -22.77
CA PHE A 328 -23.15 -13.83 -23.76
C PHE A 328 -22.77 -14.30 -25.18
N GLY A 329 -23.73 -14.93 -25.88
CA GLY A 329 -23.66 -15.14 -27.33
C GLY A 329 -22.53 -16.05 -27.83
N ARG A 330 -21.78 -15.60 -28.85
CA ARG A 330 -20.75 -16.43 -29.54
C ARG A 330 -19.50 -16.67 -28.69
N ASP A 331 -19.19 -15.74 -27.79
CA ASP A 331 -18.10 -15.85 -26.81
C ASP A 331 -18.61 -15.99 -25.37
N ALA A 332 -19.92 -16.14 -25.14
CA ALA A 332 -20.40 -16.98 -24.04
C ALA A 332 -19.73 -18.30 -24.32
N VAL A 333 -18.62 -18.58 -23.67
CA VAL A 333 -18.13 -19.94 -23.55
C VAL A 333 -19.38 -20.69 -23.12
N ALA A 334 -19.82 -21.66 -23.93
CA ALA A 334 -20.74 -22.64 -23.39
C ALA A 334 -19.91 -23.35 -22.32
N TYR A 335 -19.94 -22.80 -21.11
CA TYR A 335 -19.28 -23.29 -19.93
C TYR A 335 -20.11 -24.48 -19.42
N ALA A 336 -20.40 -25.43 -20.29
CA ALA A 336 -20.74 -26.75 -19.83
C ALA A 336 -19.55 -27.39 -19.04
N PRO A 337 -18.27 -26.92 -19.17
CA PRO A 337 -17.23 -27.26 -18.18
C PRO A 337 -17.41 -26.69 -16.78
N ASN A 338 -17.92 -25.45 -16.63
CA ASN A 338 -17.96 -24.75 -15.32
C ASN A 338 -19.37 -24.65 -14.73
N VAL A 339 -20.43 -24.83 -15.49
CA VAL A 339 -21.79 -24.95 -14.93
C VAL A 339 -21.93 -26.30 -14.23
N CYS A 340 -21.46 -27.39 -14.83
CA CYS A 340 -21.45 -28.72 -14.21
C CYS A 340 -20.24 -29.00 -13.30
N THR A 341 -19.36 -28.02 -13.06
CA THR A 341 -18.31 -28.17 -12.02
C THR A 341 -18.45 -27.12 -10.95
N ASN A 342 -18.80 -25.86 -11.24
CA ASN A 342 -19.02 -24.86 -10.19
C ASN A 342 -20.37 -25.06 -9.53
N GLU A 343 -21.49 -25.18 -10.26
CA GLU A 343 -22.78 -25.44 -9.61
C GLU A 343 -22.81 -26.82 -8.97
N ASP A 344 -22.24 -27.84 -9.61
CA ASP A 344 -22.20 -29.20 -9.06
C ASP A 344 -21.20 -29.33 -7.90
N SER A 345 -20.09 -28.57 -7.86
CA SER A 345 -19.17 -28.54 -6.71
C SER A 345 -19.66 -27.61 -5.59
N LEU A 346 -20.32 -26.50 -5.92
CA LEU A 346 -21.01 -25.65 -4.95
C LEU A 346 -22.21 -26.39 -4.36
N HIS A 347 -22.98 -27.10 -5.17
CA HIS A 347 -24.04 -27.98 -4.69
C HIS A 347 -23.42 -29.09 -3.85
N ALA A 348 -22.42 -29.85 -4.34
CA ALA A 348 -21.75 -30.87 -3.53
C ALA A 348 -21.23 -30.33 -2.20
N LEU A 349 -20.63 -29.13 -2.17
CA LEU A 349 -20.14 -28.49 -0.94
C LEU A 349 -21.28 -27.99 -0.02
N ALA A 350 -22.23 -27.23 -0.56
CA ALA A 350 -23.37 -26.67 0.18
C ALA A 350 -24.28 -27.76 0.77
N VAL A 351 -24.26 -28.94 0.16
CA VAL A 351 -25.14 -30.06 0.46
C VAL A 351 -24.42 -31.02 1.42
N THR A 352 -23.09 -31.13 1.37
CA THR A 352 -22.31 -31.92 2.37
C THR A 352 -21.86 -31.14 3.62
N GLU A 353 -22.05 -29.82 3.65
CA GLU A 353 -21.70 -28.92 4.76
C GLU A 353 -22.42 -29.13 6.13
N PRO A 354 -23.69 -29.57 6.23
CA PRO A 354 -24.45 -29.46 7.49
C PRO A 354 -23.90 -30.28 8.67
N ALA A 355 -23.27 -31.43 8.41
CA ALA A 355 -22.79 -32.33 9.48
C ALA A 355 -21.52 -31.83 10.19
N VAL A 356 -20.77 -30.94 9.54
CA VAL A 356 -19.42 -30.53 9.95
C VAL A 356 -19.42 -29.21 10.72
N LEU A 357 -20.18 -28.22 10.24
CA LEU A 357 -20.23 -26.90 10.86
C LEU A 357 -21.09 -26.87 12.13
N ALA A 358 -22.17 -27.64 12.20
CA ALA A 358 -23.09 -27.64 13.33
C ALA A 358 -22.46 -28.13 14.66
N LYS A 359 -21.41 -28.96 14.59
CA LYS A 359 -20.77 -29.56 15.78
C LYS A 359 -19.52 -28.82 16.26
N HIS A 360 -18.84 -28.03 15.41
CA HIS A 360 -17.56 -27.38 15.75
C HIS A 360 -17.52 -25.86 15.58
N PHE A 361 -18.43 -25.25 14.82
CA PHE A 361 -18.48 -23.79 14.63
C PHE A 361 -19.46 -23.09 15.58
N ARG A 362 -19.79 -23.72 16.71
CA ARG A 362 -20.49 -23.03 17.81
C ARG A 362 -19.62 -22.00 18.55
N THR A 363 -18.30 -22.00 18.34
CA THR A 363 -17.34 -20.91 18.66
C THR A 363 -15.94 -21.43 18.30
N PRO A 364 -15.15 -20.70 17.49
CA PRO A 364 -14.05 -19.94 18.11
C PRO A 364 -13.79 -18.56 17.47
N ASP A 365 -13.51 -17.58 18.33
CA ASP A 365 -13.24 -16.16 18.07
C ASP A 365 -12.10 -15.83 17.08
N ALA A 366 -11.42 -16.81 16.50
CA ALA A 366 -10.25 -16.59 15.63
C ALA A 366 -10.61 -16.31 14.15
N ILE A 367 -11.68 -16.93 13.62
CA ILE A 367 -12.05 -16.80 12.20
C ILE A 367 -12.85 -15.49 11.95
N VAL A 368 -13.61 -15.04 12.94
CA VAL A 368 -14.36 -13.77 12.91
C VAL A 368 -13.43 -12.54 12.87
N VAL A 369 -12.21 -12.66 13.41
CA VAL A 369 -11.26 -11.55 13.53
C VAL A 369 -10.53 -11.27 12.21
N GLN A 370 -10.17 -12.30 11.45
CA GLN A 370 -9.46 -12.14 10.17
C GLN A 370 -10.42 -11.82 9.00
N GLN A 371 -11.70 -12.20 9.11
CA GLN A 371 -12.72 -12.02 8.07
C GLN A 371 -13.45 -10.67 8.13
N ARG A 372 -13.48 -9.98 9.29
CA ARG A 372 -14.05 -8.62 9.41
C ARG A 372 -13.29 -7.57 8.58
N ASP A 373 -12.05 -7.85 8.22
CA ASP A 373 -11.17 -6.94 7.48
C ASP A 373 -11.40 -6.93 5.97
N LEU A 374 -11.78 -8.07 5.37
CA LEU A 374 -12.14 -8.15 3.95
C LEU A 374 -13.53 -7.56 3.65
N LEU A 375 -14.41 -7.53 4.65
CA LEU A 375 -15.82 -7.14 4.53
C LEU A 375 -16.11 -5.64 4.48
N LYS A 376 -15.15 -4.77 4.80
CA LYS A 376 -15.36 -3.31 4.79
C LYS A 376 -15.19 -2.66 3.40
N CYS A 377 -14.61 -3.35 2.42
CA CYS A 377 -14.36 -2.78 1.09
C CYS A 377 -15.56 -2.84 0.12
N VAL A 378 -16.61 -3.62 0.39
CA VAL A 378 -17.66 -3.93 -0.62
C VAL A 378 -19.00 -3.25 -0.35
N ARG A 379 -19.26 -2.72 0.86
CA ARG A 379 -20.59 -2.26 1.29
C ARG A 379 -20.88 -0.75 1.20
N SER A 380 -19.98 0.11 0.73
CA SER A 380 -20.12 1.58 0.93
C SER A 380 -20.69 2.42 -0.24
N ASP A 381 -21.21 1.83 -1.30
CA ASP A 381 -21.79 2.61 -2.41
C ASP A 381 -23.32 2.44 -2.44
N HIS A 382 -24.00 3.42 -1.82
CA HIS A 382 -25.33 3.96 -2.14
C HIS A 382 -26.62 3.44 -1.47
N ALA A 383 -27.24 4.35 -0.71
CA ALA A 383 -28.67 4.78 -0.74
C ALA A 383 -28.80 5.92 0.32
N ASP A 384 -29.42 7.10 0.17
CA ASP A 384 -30.43 7.65 -0.73
C ASP A 384 -30.32 9.21 -0.77
N LEU A 385 -30.63 9.82 -1.91
CA LEU A 385 -30.88 11.27 -2.06
C LEU A 385 -32.36 11.48 -2.43
N PRO A 386 -33.15 12.24 -1.64
CA PRO A 386 -34.46 12.69 -2.11
C PRO A 386 -34.32 14.03 -2.84
N GLY A 387 -34.80 14.07 -4.08
CA GLY A 387 -34.89 15.30 -4.87
C GLY A 387 -36.04 16.21 -4.43
N SER A 388 -35.82 17.53 -4.43
CA SER A 388 -36.86 18.52 -4.72
C SER A 388 -36.26 19.90 -5.04
N GLN A 389 -37.00 20.64 -5.87
CA GLN A 389 -36.68 21.93 -6.44
C GLN A 389 -36.86 23.11 -5.46
N ARG A 390 -35.91 24.06 -5.53
CA ARG A 390 -35.99 25.54 -5.42
C ARG A 390 -36.74 26.27 -4.27
N THR A 391 -35.95 27.18 -3.67
CA THR A 391 -36.20 28.58 -3.19
C THR A 391 -36.39 28.87 -1.69
N PRO A 392 -35.93 30.07 -1.20
CA PRO A 392 -35.46 30.26 0.17
C PRO A 392 -36.40 31.10 1.06
N SER A 393 -36.48 30.80 2.36
CA SER A 393 -36.47 31.78 3.47
C SER A 393 -36.80 31.17 4.84
N ARG A 394 -35.95 31.51 5.84
CA ARG A 394 -36.26 31.94 7.22
C ARG A 394 -37.20 31.08 8.09
N SER A 395 -36.65 30.41 9.11
CA SER A 395 -36.66 30.83 10.54
C SER A 395 -36.28 29.68 11.47
N GLN A 396 -35.40 29.95 12.44
CA GLN A 396 -35.10 29.09 13.57
C GLN A 396 -36.35 28.87 14.43
N GLU A 397 -36.69 27.61 14.74
CA GLU A 397 -37.06 27.09 16.06
C GLU A 397 -37.65 25.66 15.93
N SER A 398 -37.49 24.88 17.01
CA SER A 398 -37.99 23.50 17.26
C SER A 398 -37.22 22.32 16.63
N VAL A 399 -36.13 21.90 17.28
CA VAL A 399 -35.71 20.49 17.31
C VAL A 399 -35.39 20.12 18.76
N SER A 400 -36.43 19.77 19.52
CA SER A 400 -36.30 19.22 20.87
C SER A 400 -37.47 18.27 21.12
N GLU A 401 -37.39 17.04 20.59
CA GLU A 401 -38.14 15.87 21.09
C GLU A 401 -37.85 14.63 20.20
N HIS A 402 -36.65 14.04 20.33
CA HIS A 402 -36.38 12.61 20.06
C HIS A 402 -34.91 12.25 20.34
N ARG A 403 -34.43 12.53 21.56
CA ARG A 403 -33.18 11.96 22.08
C ARG A 403 -33.41 11.48 23.52
N LEU A 404 -34.03 10.31 23.66
CA LEU A 404 -34.19 9.61 24.93
C LEU A 404 -33.85 8.13 24.73
N ARG A 405 -32.56 7.82 24.93
CA ARG A 405 -31.96 6.58 25.45
C ARG A 405 -30.47 6.59 25.08
N THR A 406 -29.59 6.91 26.04
CA THR A 406 -28.14 6.75 25.89
C THR A 406 -27.80 5.25 25.84
N PRO A 407 -27.29 4.71 24.72
CA PRO A 407 -26.64 3.41 24.74
C PRO A 407 -25.31 3.57 25.49
N ASP A 408 -24.86 2.51 26.15
CA ASP A 408 -23.54 2.47 26.80
C ASP A 408 -22.45 2.72 25.74
N THR A 409 -21.92 3.94 25.69
CA THR A 409 -21.03 4.41 24.61
C THR A 409 -19.66 3.72 24.59
N GLY A 410 -19.37 2.87 25.59
CA GLY A 410 -18.08 2.20 25.77
C GLY A 410 -16.94 3.15 26.14
N LEU A 411 -17.22 4.44 26.34
CA LEU A 411 -16.25 5.45 26.76
C LEU A 411 -15.98 5.38 28.27
N PRO A 412 -14.75 5.72 28.71
CA PRO A 412 -14.41 5.74 30.13
C PRO A 412 -15.14 6.86 30.88
N PRO A 413 -15.15 6.81 32.23
CA PRO A 413 -15.73 7.88 33.05
C PRO A 413 -15.22 9.26 32.67
N HIS A 414 -16.08 10.27 32.82
CA HIS A 414 -15.86 11.63 32.30
C HIS A 414 -14.51 12.25 32.71
N ASN A 415 -14.04 12.04 33.94
CA ASN A 415 -12.76 12.56 34.41
C ASN A 415 -11.56 11.94 33.69
N ASP A 416 -11.60 10.63 33.46
CA ASP A 416 -10.56 9.88 32.76
C ASP A 416 -10.57 10.20 31.26
N LEU A 417 -11.74 10.46 30.69
CA LEU A 417 -11.90 10.96 29.32
C LEU A 417 -11.23 12.33 29.14
N ILE A 418 -11.49 13.28 30.05
CA ILE A 418 -10.84 14.60 30.03
C ILE A 418 -9.33 14.46 30.19
N GLN A 419 -8.87 13.57 31.06
CA GLN A 419 -7.44 13.31 31.24
C GLN A 419 -6.81 12.75 29.95
N GLY A 420 -7.46 11.79 29.29
CA GLY A 420 -7.01 11.24 28.01
C GLY A 420 -6.96 12.28 26.90
N CYS A 421 -7.94 13.17 26.82
CA CYS A 421 -7.95 14.29 25.86
C CYS A 421 -6.86 15.33 26.19
N ARG A 422 -6.61 15.61 27.48
CA ARG A 422 -5.55 16.54 27.89
C ARG A 422 -4.17 16.01 27.54
N VAL A 423 -3.91 14.72 27.80
CA VAL A 423 -2.66 14.05 27.39
C VAL A 423 -2.51 14.11 25.88
N PHE A 424 -3.58 13.82 25.14
CA PHE A 424 -3.57 13.90 23.68
C PHE A 424 -3.17 15.29 23.15
N LEU A 425 -3.81 16.35 23.63
CA LEU A 425 -3.55 17.73 23.20
C LEU A 425 -2.15 18.25 23.59
N ALA A 426 -1.55 17.70 24.65
CA ALA A 426 -0.19 18.01 25.07
C ALA A 426 0.85 17.23 24.27
N SER A 427 0.57 15.97 23.92
CA SER A 427 1.53 15.07 23.31
C SER A 427 1.49 15.04 21.77
N TYR A 428 0.41 15.53 21.15
CA TYR A 428 0.19 15.38 19.71
C TYR A 428 -0.20 16.71 19.04
N PHE A 429 0.76 17.34 18.34
CA PHE A 429 0.59 18.67 17.73
C PHE A 429 -0.08 18.64 16.35
N GLN A 430 -0.17 17.47 15.69
CA GLN A 430 -0.79 17.28 14.36
C GLN A 430 -2.33 17.51 14.40
N LEU A 431 -2.87 17.81 15.59
CA LEU A 431 -4.22 18.32 15.86
C LEU A 431 -4.28 19.83 15.91
N GLY A 432 -3.46 20.53 15.12
CA GLY A 432 -3.55 21.99 15.06
C GLY A 432 -4.98 22.50 14.82
N PHE A 433 -5.87 21.66 14.28
CA PHE A 433 -7.28 21.96 14.07
C PHE A 433 -8.17 21.95 15.33
N ILE A 434 -7.80 21.34 16.46
CA ILE A 434 -8.64 21.37 17.68
C ILE A 434 -8.29 22.61 18.51
N PRO A 435 -9.25 23.49 18.85
CA PRO A 435 -9.00 24.63 19.73
C PRO A 435 -8.78 24.14 21.18
N LYS A 436 -7.51 23.99 21.58
CA LYS A 436 -7.08 23.27 22.80
C LYS A 436 -7.85 23.65 24.07
N THR A 437 -7.91 24.95 24.39
CA THR A 437 -8.56 25.45 25.62
C THR A 437 -10.07 25.34 25.56
N LEU A 438 -10.66 25.80 24.46
CA LEU A 438 -12.11 25.81 24.25
C LEU A 438 -12.69 24.40 24.19
N PHE A 439 -11.99 23.46 23.57
CA PHE A 439 -12.40 22.06 23.49
C PHE A 439 -12.46 21.41 24.87
N LEU A 440 -11.41 21.55 25.68
CA LEU A 440 -11.40 21.03 27.05
C LEU A 440 -12.45 21.69 27.94
N GLU A 441 -12.67 23.00 27.79
CA GLU A 441 -13.70 23.72 28.54
C GLU A 441 -15.10 23.22 28.16
N ARG A 442 -15.41 23.11 26.87
CA ARG A 442 -16.68 22.59 26.37
C ARG A 442 -16.94 21.17 26.84
N LEU A 443 -15.93 20.30 26.71
CA LEU A 443 -16.02 18.91 27.16
C LEU A 443 -16.23 18.82 28.68
N SER A 444 -15.58 19.66 29.48
CA SER A 444 -15.75 19.66 30.94
C SER A 444 -17.13 20.12 31.41
N LYS A 445 -17.82 20.94 30.60
CA LYS A 445 -19.18 21.44 30.88
C LYS A 445 -20.26 20.48 30.38
N ASN A 446 -20.01 19.82 29.26
CA ASN A 446 -20.94 18.88 28.64
C ASN A 446 -20.18 17.71 28.00
N ALA A 447 -20.42 16.49 28.48
CA ALA A 447 -19.83 15.28 27.94
C ALA A 447 -20.25 15.00 26.48
N GLU A 448 -21.40 15.55 26.03
CA GLU A 448 -21.91 15.43 24.66
C GLU A 448 -21.43 16.57 23.74
N ALA A 449 -20.48 17.40 24.19
CA ALA A 449 -19.97 18.52 23.40
C ALA A 449 -19.11 18.11 22.18
N ALA A 450 -18.75 16.83 22.08
CA ALA A 450 -18.03 16.24 20.96
C ALA A 450 -18.60 14.84 20.68
N SER A 451 -18.56 14.40 19.43
CA SER A 451 -19.02 13.06 19.05
C SER A 451 -18.25 11.97 19.81
N SER A 452 -18.97 10.92 20.22
CA SER A 452 -18.37 9.76 20.87
C SER A 452 -17.33 9.08 20.00
N PHE A 453 -17.50 9.13 18.66
CA PHE A 453 -16.53 8.60 17.70
C PHE A 453 -15.22 9.39 17.67
N LEU A 454 -15.27 10.73 17.64
CA LEU A 454 -14.07 11.56 17.73
C LEU A 454 -13.34 11.31 19.04
N LEU A 455 -14.07 11.27 20.16
CA LEU A 455 -13.51 10.99 21.49
C LEU A 455 -12.85 9.60 21.56
N ALA A 456 -13.48 8.57 20.98
CA ALA A 456 -12.89 7.23 20.91
C ALA A 456 -11.62 7.21 20.03
N ALA A 457 -11.61 7.93 18.90
CA ALA A 457 -10.44 8.06 18.03
C ALA A 457 -9.27 8.79 18.71
N ILE A 458 -9.57 9.82 19.52
CA ILE A 458 -8.59 10.50 20.38
C ILE A 458 -7.95 9.51 21.36
N LEU A 459 -8.77 8.73 22.06
CA LEU A 459 -8.31 7.76 23.05
C LEU A 459 -7.55 6.58 22.42
N ALA A 460 -7.87 6.19 21.19
CA ALA A 460 -7.10 5.19 20.45
C ALA A 460 -5.62 5.55 20.31
N ILE A 461 -5.30 6.85 20.30
CA ILE A 461 -3.91 7.36 20.28
C ILE A 461 -3.40 7.61 21.70
N SER A 462 -4.17 8.31 22.55
CA SER A 462 -3.65 8.86 23.81
C SER A 462 -3.77 7.95 25.02
N ALA A 463 -4.61 6.92 24.98
CA ALA A 463 -4.90 6.11 26.17
C ALA A 463 -3.67 5.37 26.70
N ARG A 464 -2.74 4.97 25.81
CA ARG A 464 -1.45 4.37 26.17
C ARG A 464 -0.54 5.29 27.00
N PHE A 465 -0.75 6.60 26.90
CA PHE A 465 0.02 7.63 27.60
C PHE A 465 -0.71 8.17 28.83
N THR A 466 -1.89 7.65 29.14
CA THR A 466 -2.76 8.16 30.22
C THR A 466 -2.72 7.20 31.41
N PRO A 467 -2.01 7.52 32.51
CA PRO A 467 -1.81 6.58 33.61
C PRO A 467 -3.10 6.02 34.22
N ALA A 468 -4.15 6.85 34.32
CA ALA A 468 -5.44 6.44 34.84
C ALA A 468 -6.14 5.39 33.95
N LEU A 469 -6.04 5.56 32.62
CA LEU A 469 -6.58 4.59 31.66
C LEU A 469 -5.74 3.31 31.62
N VAL A 470 -4.41 3.42 31.62
CA VAL A 470 -3.52 2.24 31.70
C VAL A 470 -3.82 1.40 32.96
N ALA A 471 -4.00 2.05 34.11
CA ALA A 471 -4.34 1.38 35.36
C ALA A 471 -5.73 0.72 35.31
N ARG A 472 -6.74 1.37 34.72
CA ARG A 472 -8.11 0.82 34.63
C ARG A 472 -8.18 -0.40 33.71
N TYR A 473 -7.50 -0.37 32.57
CA TYR A 473 -7.64 -1.39 31.53
C TYR A 473 -6.57 -2.48 31.61
N GLY A 474 -5.75 -2.52 32.66
CA GLY A 474 -4.82 -3.62 32.94
C GLY A 474 -3.50 -3.58 32.17
N GLY A 475 -3.16 -2.46 31.52
CA GLY A 475 -1.87 -2.27 30.86
C GLY A 475 -1.95 -1.48 29.55
N ILE A 476 -0.77 -1.13 29.00
CA ILE A 476 -0.61 -0.32 27.78
C ILE A 476 -1.18 -1.03 26.55
N ASN A 477 -0.92 -2.33 26.40
CA ASN A 477 -1.38 -3.12 25.26
C ASN A 477 -2.90 -3.33 25.31
N GLU A 478 -3.44 -3.59 26.51
CA GLU A 478 -4.87 -3.82 26.73
C GLU A 478 -5.70 -2.55 26.48
N VAL A 479 -5.26 -1.41 27.01
CA VAL A 479 -5.97 -0.14 26.79
C VAL A 479 -5.95 0.26 25.31
N THR A 480 -4.83 0.05 24.62
CA THR A 480 -4.73 0.30 23.18
C THR A 480 -5.68 -0.60 22.41
N SER A 481 -5.63 -1.91 22.67
CA SER A 481 -6.48 -2.91 21.99
C SER A 481 -7.97 -2.70 22.28
N HIS A 482 -8.32 -2.17 23.45
CA HIS A 482 -9.70 -1.83 23.79
C HIS A 482 -10.23 -0.68 22.92
N PHE A 483 -9.54 0.46 22.88
CA PHE A 483 -10.02 1.61 22.10
C PHE A 483 -9.94 1.38 20.59
N MET A 484 -8.96 0.61 20.09
CA MET A 484 -8.93 0.19 18.68
C MET A 484 -10.13 -0.70 18.33
N ARG A 485 -10.54 -1.62 19.21
CA ARG A 485 -11.74 -2.44 19.00
C ARG A 485 -13.02 -1.61 19.08
N LEU A 486 -13.08 -0.64 20.01
CA LEU A 486 -14.22 0.27 20.15
C LEU A 486 -14.43 1.08 18.88
N THR A 487 -13.39 1.77 18.39
CA THR A 487 -13.46 2.57 17.15
C THR A 487 -13.77 1.69 15.94
N ALA A 488 -13.15 0.51 15.83
CA ALA A 488 -13.42 -0.43 14.73
C ALA A 488 -14.89 -0.89 14.68
N GLY A 489 -15.57 -0.94 15.82
CA GLY A 489 -17.00 -1.23 15.96
C GLY A 489 -17.91 -0.05 15.61
N MET A 490 -17.45 1.19 15.81
CA MET A 490 -18.18 2.41 15.45
C MET A 490 -18.10 2.75 13.95
N VAL A 491 -16.94 2.49 13.30
CA VAL A 491 -16.66 2.84 11.90
C VAL A 491 -17.79 2.51 10.90
N PRO A 492 -18.42 1.32 10.90
CA PRO A 492 -19.50 0.98 9.96
C PRO A 492 -20.70 1.94 9.98
N HIS A 493 -21.00 2.55 11.13
CA HIS A 493 -22.12 3.49 11.26
C HIS A 493 -21.67 4.93 10.99
N GLU A 494 -20.46 5.28 11.43
CA GLU A 494 -19.94 6.66 11.37
C GLU A 494 -19.39 7.02 9.98
N MET A 495 -19.05 6.05 9.12
CA MET A 495 -18.52 6.33 7.77
C MET A 495 -19.51 7.03 6.82
N TYR A 496 -20.82 6.97 7.11
CA TYR A 496 -21.86 7.59 6.30
C TYR A 496 -22.23 9.00 6.77
N GLN A 497 -21.76 9.41 7.95
CA GLN A 497 -22.00 10.75 8.48
C GLN A 497 -20.87 11.68 8.00
N VAL A 498 -21.23 12.64 7.14
CA VAL A 498 -20.26 13.57 6.55
C VAL A 498 -20.33 14.90 7.28
N ASP A 499 -19.47 15.06 8.28
CA ASP A 499 -19.21 16.34 8.95
C ASP A 499 -17.73 16.51 9.28
N LEU A 500 -17.39 17.66 9.86
CA LEU A 500 -16.00 18.00 10.17
C LEU A 500 -15.40 17.12 11.27
N GLU A 501 -16.18 16.71 12.28
CA GLU A 501 -15.70 15.84 13.36
C GLU A 501 -15.39 14.43 12.86
N HIS A 502 -16.19 13.91 11.93
CA HIS A 502 -15.97 12.62 11.29
C HIS A 502 -14.70 12.61 10.44
N VAL A 503 -14.43 13.68 9.67
CA VAL A 503 -13.15 13.84 8.96
C VAL A 503 -11.98 13.77 9.93
N GLN A 504 -12.09 14.47 11.06
CA GLN A 504 -11.06 14.49 12.09
C GLN A 504 -10.89 13.12 12.76
N ALA A 505 -11.98 12.43 13.07
CA ALA A 505 -11.96 11.11 13.69
C ALA A 505 -11.31 10.05 12.78
N PHE A 506 -11.68 10.02 11.49
CA PHE A 506 -11.07 9.11 10.51
C PHE A 506 -9.59 9.43 10.26
N PHE A 507 -9.23 10.72 10.24
CA PHE A 507 -7.83 11.14 10.20
C PHE A 507 -7.05 10.60 11.40
N LEU A 508 -7.59 10.72 12.62
CA LEU A 508 -6.95 10.19 13.83
C LEU A 508 -6.87 8.66 13.85
N LEU A 509 -7.91 7.99 13.39
CA LEU A 509 -7.89 6.53 13.29
C LEU A 509 -6.83 6.05 12.29
N SER A 510 -6.63 6.78 11.19
CA SER A 510 -5.55 6.46 10.24
C SER A 510 -4.17 6.52 10.91
N ILE A 511 -3.92 7.54 11.73
CA ILE A 511 -2.70 7.70 12.51
C ILE A 511 -2.56 6.57 13.54
N ALA A 512 -3.64 6.22 14.24
CA ALA A 512 -3.63 5.17 15.25
C ALA A 512 -3.29 3.80 14.65
N GLU A 513 -3.91 3.45 13.52
CA GLU A 513 -3.65 2.19 12.80
C GLU A 513 -2.23 2.15 12.24
N TRP A 514 -1.75 3.26 11.67
CA TRP A 514 -0.36 3.36 11.22
C TRP A 514 0.64 3.20 12.37
N GLY A 515 0.33 3.80 13.53
CA GLY A 515 1.09 3.65 14.77
C GLY A 515 1.18 2.21 15.29
N ASN A 516 0.18 1.38 14.97
CA ASN A 516 0.13 -0.04 15.34
C ASN A 516 0.74 -0.96 14.27
N GLY A 517 1.14 -0.40 13.12
CA GLY A 517 1.71 -1.16 12.01
C GLY A 517 0.67 -1.73 11.03
N ASP A 518 -0.61 -1.37 11.13
CA ASP A 518 -1.64 -1.74 10.16
C ASP A 518 -1.80 -0.66 9.09
N LYS A 519 -0.93 -0.75 8.08
CA LYS A 519 -0.91 0.21 6.97
C LYS A 519 -2.21 0.16 6.15
N ASN A 520 -2.75 -1.02 5.91
CA ASN A 520 -3.91 -1.17 5.03
C ASN A 520 -5.13 -0.47 5.63
N ARG A 521 -5.42 -0.70 6.92
CA ARG A 521 -6.49 0.02 7.60
C ARG A 521 -6.22 1.52 7.70
N SER A 522 -4.97 1.91 7.96
CA SER A 522 -4.58 3.33 7.93
C SER A 522 -4.92 4.00 6.60
N ILE A 523 -4.58 3.38 5.46
CA ILE A 523 -4.88 3.92 4.12
C ILE A 523 -6.40 4.00 3.91
N VAL A 524 -7.16 2.99 4.33
CA VAL A 524 -8.63 3.00 4.22
C VAL A 524 -9.22 4.19 4.98
N HIS A 525 -8.84 4.38 6.25
CA HIS A 525 -9.34 5.50 7.06
C HIS A 525 -8.91 6.86 6.51
N MET A 526 -7.67 6.99 6.03
CA MET A 526 -7.21 8.20 5.37
C MET A 526 -8.04 8.49 4.10
N GLY A 527 -8.30 7.47 3.28
CA GLY A 527 -9.11 7.58 2.08
C GLY A 527 -10.55 8.02 2.37
N ILE A 528 -11.15 7.53 3.46
CA ILE A 528 -12.47 7.98 3.92
C ILE A 528 -12.42 9.46 4.31
N ALA A 529 -11.45 9.87 5.12
CA ALA A 529 -11.28 11.27 5.53
C ALA A 529 -11.08 12.21 4.33
N VAL A 530 -10.28 11.81 3.34
CA VAL A 530 -10.03 12.56 2.09
C VAL A 530 -11.32 12.74 1.30
N LYS A 531 -12.11 11.67 1.14
CA LYS A 531 -13.40 11.72 0.43
C LYS A 531 -14.39 12.64 1.14
N MET A 532 -14.51 12.53 2.46
CA MET A 532 -15.36 13.42 3.27
C MET A 532 -14.92 14.89 3.15
N ALA A 533 -13.61 15.17 3.25
CA ALA A 533 -13.07 16.52 3.07
C ALA A 533 -13.32 17.09 1.66
N THR A 534 -13.33 16.22 0.65
CA THR A 534 -13.70 16.58 -0.73
C THR A 534 -15.17 16.95 -0.84
N ILE A 535 -16.07 16.15 -0.25
CA ILE A 535 -17.52 16.41 -0.22
C ILE A 535 -17.82 17.74 0.49
N LEU A 536 -17.15 18.00 1.62
CA LEU A 536 -17.24 19.25 2.37
C LEU A 536 -16.51 20.43 1.71
N ARG A 537 -15.84 20.20 0.56
CA ARG A 537 -15.08 21.20 -0.20
C ARG A 537 -14.02 21.92 0.64
N LEU A 538 -13.39 21.25 1.60
CA LEU A 538 -12.40 21.88 2.48
C LEU A 538 -11.12 22.34 1.74
N HIS A 539 -10.88 21.82 0.54
CA HIS A 539 -9.78 22.23 -0.35
C HIS A 539 -10.01 23.59 -1.05
N ARG A 540 -11.22 24.16 -0.92
CA ARG A 540 -11.65 25.39 -1.58
C ARG A 540 -11.59 26.58 -0.61
N GLU A 541 -11.00 27.70 -1.03
CA GLU A 541 -10.94 28.93 -0.22
C GLU A 541 -12.34 29.51 0.03
N GLU A 542 -13.23 29.34 -0.94
CA GLU A 542 -14.62 29.80 -0.94
C GLU A 542 -15.42 29.22 0.25
N THR A 543 -15.01 28.05 0.75
CA THR A 543 -15.62 27.38 1.91
C THR A 543 -15.40 28.16 3.22
N TYR A 544 -14.42 29.05 3.27
CA TYR A 544 -14.03 29.80 4.47
C TYR A 544 -14.37 31.28 4.40
N GLU A 545 -15.16 31.71 3.42
CA GLU A 545 -15.60 33.09 3.28
C GLU A 545 -16.60 33.44 4.40
N LEU A 546 -16.28 34.47 5.17
CA LEU A 546 -17.09 34.91 6.31
C LEU A 546 -17.60 36.34 6.06
N PRO A 547 -18.83 36.67 6.49
CA PRO A 547 -19.34 38.04 6.42
C PRO A 547 -18.52 38.96 7.33
N ALA A 548 -18.47 40.26 7.01
CA ALA A 548 -17.73 41.25 7.80
C ALA A 548 -18.20 41.35 9.27
N SER A 549 -19.41 40.86 9.58
CA SER A 549 -20.00 40.79 10.92
C SER A 549 -19.86 39.43 11.60
N ALA A 550 -18.99 38.52 11.11
CA ALA A 550 -18.82 37.19 11.68
C ALA A 550 -18.37 37.24 13.15
N THR A 551 -18.95 36.35 13.96
CA THR A 551 -18.55 36.21 15.36
C THR A 551 -17.18 35.56 15.48
N ARG A 552 -16.53 35.70 16.64
CA ARG A 552 -15.22 35.07 16.89
C ARG A 552 -15.33 33.55 16.81
N GLU A 553 -16.44 32.99 17.25
CA GLU A 553 -16.74 31.57 17.19
C GLU A 553 -16.79 31.08 15.74
N ALA A 554 -17.45 31.82 14.84
CA ALA A 554 -17.51 31.49 13.42
C ALA A 554 -16.13 31.56 12.74
N ILE A 555 -15.28 32.52 13.15
CA ILE A 555 -13.89 32.61 12.69
C ILE A 555 -13.08 31.39 13.13
N VAL A 556 -13.24 30.96 14.40
CA VAL A 556 -12.59 29.75 14.91
C VAL A 556 -13.06 28.52 14.14
N GLU A 557 -14.37 28.33 13.94
CA GLU A 557 -14.92 27.18 13.22
C GLU A 557 -14.43 27.09 11.77
N ALA A 558 -14.38 28.21 11.05
CA ALA A 558 -13.80 28.23 9.70
C ALA A 558 -12.31 27.83 9.70
N GLU A 559 -11.55 28.26 10.71
CA GLU A 559 -10.14 27.90 10.86
C GLU A 559 -9.95 26.43 11.26
N ILE A 560 -10.86 25.83 12.04
CA ILE A 560 -10.88 24.38 12.32
C ILE A 560 -10.94 23.61 11.00
N GLY A 561 -11.90 23.95 10.13
CA GLY A 561 -12.05 23.30 8.82
C GLY A 561 -10.79 23.40 7.96
N ARG A 562 -10.21 24.61 7.89
CA ARG A 562 -8.98 24.88 7.13
C ARG A 562 -7.80 24.07 7.66
N ARG A 563 -7.62 24.03 8.97
CA ARG A 563 -6.55 23.28 9.62
C ARG A 563 -6.75 21.78 9.44
N THR A 564 -7.98 21.27 9.49
CA THR A 564 -8.28 19.86 9.23
C THR A 564 -7.86 19.45 7.82
N PHE A 565 -8.21 20.23 6.80
CA PHE A 565 -7.77 19.97 5.43
C PHE A 565 -6.23 19.94 5.30
N TRP A 566 -5.55 20.95 5.83
CA TRP A 566 -4.10 21.04 5.70
C TRP A 566 -3.34 19.98 6.51
N MET A 567 -3.87 19.52 7.65
CA MET A 567 -3.29 18.39 8.38
C MET A 567 -3.47 17.08 7.63
N LEU A 568 -4.61 16.89 6.97
CA LEU A 568 -4.87 15.74 6.12
C LEU A 568 -3.92 15.71 4.90
N GLN A 569 -3.78 16.82 4.18
CA GLN A 569 -2.82 16.95 3.07
C GLN A 569 -1.35 16.78 3.53
N SER A 570 -1.04 17.32 4.70
CA SER A 570 0.28 17.18 5.33
C SER A 570 0.61 15.72 5.62
N GLN A 571 -0.35 14.94 6.14
CA GLN A 571 -0.15 13.53 6.44
C GLN A 571 -0.03 12.68 5.17
N ASP A 572 -0.83 12.98 4.14
CA ASP A 572 -0.70 12.36 2.81
C ASP A 572 0.72 12.54 2.23
N ASN A 573 1.28 13.75 2.36
CA ASN A 573 2.65 14.03 1.96
C ASN A 573 3.70 13.31 2.83
N LEU A 574 3.49 13.18 4.14
CA LEU A 574 4.39 12.44 5.03
C LEU A 574 4.44 10.95 4.71
N HIS A 575 3.32 10.36 4.30
CA HIS A 575 3.18 8.94 3.95
C HIS A 575 3.41 8.66 2.46
N SER A 576 3.90 9.63 1.71
CA SER A 576 4.07 9.51 0.27
C SER A 576 5.12 8.47 -0.11
N SER A 577 4.78 7.62 -1.06
CA SER A 577 5.65 6.64 -1.69
C SER A 577 5.44 6.56 -3.20
N HIS A 578 6.18 5.68 -3.89
CA HIS A 578 6.10 5.50 -5.34
C HIS A 578 4.68 5.19 -5.85
N SER A 579 3.93 4.40 -5.10
CA SER A 579 2.63 3.85 -5.53
C SER A 579 1.43 4.53 -4.89
N THR A 580 1.63 5.52 -4.01
CA THR A 580 0.54 6.30 -3.42
C THR A 580 0.27 7.55 -4.26
N PRO A 581 -0.89 7.64 -4.94
CA PRO A 581 -1.27 8.86 -5.65
C PRO A 581 -1.49 10.00 -4.66
N VAL A 582 -1.22 11.24 -5.10
CA VAL A 582 -1.53 12.43 -4.30
C VAL A 582 -3.05 12.59 -4.20
N ALA A 583 -3.56 12.77 -2.99
CA ALA A 583 -5.01 12.88 -2.75
C ALA A 583 -5.66 14.09 -3.45
N PHE A 584 -4.97 15.23 -3.47
CA PHE A 584 -5.40 16.45 -4.16
C PHE A 584 -4.30 16.97 -5.08
N SER A 585 -4.64 17.23 -6.35
CA SER A 585 -3.71 17.95 -7.24
C SER A 585 -3.47 19.36 -6.68
N PRO A 586 -2.21 19.85 -6.60
CA PRO A 586 -1.94 21.22 -6.18
C PRO A 586 -2.76 22.26 -6.96
N SER A 587 -2.98 22.03 -8.26
CA SER A 587 -3.79 22.92 -9.11
C SER A 587 -5.23 23.10 -8.65
N ASP A 588 -5.79 22.11 -7.95
CA ASP A 588 -7.19 22.06 -7.58
C ASP A 588 -7.44 22.64 -6.19
N VAL A 589 -6.37 22.86 -5.42
CA VAL A 589 -6.39 23.46 -4.08
C VAL A 589 -6.35 24.98 -4.21
N THR A 590 -7.45 25.63 -3.82
CA THR A 590 -7.51 27.10 -3.72
C THR A 590 -7.33 27.59 -2.29
N ALA A 591 -7.53 26.72 -1.29
CA ALA A 591 -7.40 27.06 0.13
C ALA A 591 -6.00 27.64 0.47
N LEU A 592 -5.98 28.70 1.27
CA LEU A 592 -4.76 29.32 1.82
C LEU A 592 -4.33 28.65 3.14
N LEU A 593 -3.07 28.86 3.54
CA LEU A 593 -2.46 28.21 4.71
C LEU A 593 -3.03 28.70 6.06
N PRO A 594 -2.93 27.86 7.11
CA PRO A 594 -3.45 28.19 8.45
C PRO A 594 -2.84 29.43 9.09
N CYS A 595 -3.61 30.09 9.96
CA CYS A 595 -3.17 31.26 10.73
C CYS A 595 -2.29 30.84 11.92
N SER A 596 -1.74 31.82 12.66
CA SER A 596 -0.96 31.56 13.88
C SER A 596 -1.82 30.95 14.99
N GLU A 597 -1.19 30.23 15.92
CA GLU A 597 -1.89 29.65 17.07
C GLU A 597 -2.59 30.71 17.93
N ASN A 598 -1.96 31.87 18.08
CA ASN A 598 -2.54 33.02 18.76
C ASN A 598 -3.81 33.51 18.03
N ALA A 599 -3.75 33.76 16.72
CA ALA A 599 -4.90 34.19 15.95
C ALA A 599 -6.06 33.18 15.98
N PHE A 600 -5.74 31.88 15.96
CA PHE A 600 -6.72 30.81 16.10
C PHE A 600 -7.38 30.81 17.48
N ALA A 601 -6.60 30.91 18.57
CA ALA A 601 -7.13 30.90 19.94
C ALA A 601 -8.05 32.09 20.24
N PHE A 602 -7.77 33.27 19.69
CA PHE A 602 -8.58 34.49 19.90
C PHE A 602 -9.67 34.72 18.85
N GLY A 603 -9.76 33.87 17.82
CA GLY A 603 -10.72 34.04 16.71
C GLY A 603 -10.47 35.33 15.90
N VAL A 604 -9.20 35.62 15.61
CA VAL A 604 -8.78 36.83 14.88
C VAL A 604 -8.52 36.48 13.42
N LEU A 605 -9.17 37.19 12.49
CA LEU A 605 -8.94 37.03 11.06
C LEU A 605 -7.54 37.56 10.68
N PRO A 606 -6.66 36.74 10.06
CA PRO A 606 -5.34 37.20 9.66
C PRO A 606 -5.43 38.18 8.48
N ARG A 607 -4.52 39.18 8.46
CA ARG A 607 -4.45 40.18 7.38
C ARG A 607 -3.94 39.62 6.06
N CYS A 608 -3.09 38.60 6.10
CA CYS A 608 -2.57 37.89 4.95
C CYS A 608 -2.35 36.42 5.30
N ARG A 609 -2.44 35.53 4.31
CA ARG A 609 -2.15 34.10 4.44
C ARG A 609 -1.15 33.67 3.37
N ALA A 610 -0.34 32.68 3.71
CA ALA A 610 0.60 32.08 2.77
C ALA A 610 -0.10 31.03 1.90
N ALA A 611 0.49 30.70 0.76
CA ALA A 611 0.08 29.61 -0.12
C ALA A 611 1.16 28.52 -0.19
N VAL A 612 0.78 27.31 -0.60
CA VAL A 612 1.73 26.23 -0.91
C VAL A 612 2.22 26.40 -2.35
N PRO A 613 3.52 26.23 -2.65
CA PRO A 613 4.03 26.24 -4.01
C PRO A 613 3.24 25.31 -4.94
N GLY A 614 2.95 25.76 -6.16
CA GLY A 614 2.20 24.98 -7.16
C GLY A 614 0.68 24.99 -7.00
N THR A 615 0.13 25.61 -5.94
CA THR A 615 -1.32 25.80 -5.79
C THR A 615 -1.87 26.89 -6.71
N ALA A 616 -3.18 26.87 -6.97
CA ALA A 616 -3.85 27.90 -7.77
C ALA A 616 -3.66 29.33 -7.19
N ALA A 617 -3.55 29.46 -5.86
CA ALA A 617 -3.23 30.73 -5.21
C ALA A 617 -1.79 31.17 -5.51
N ALA A 618 -0.81 30.27 -5.35
CA ALA A 618 0.60 30.55 -5.62
C ALA A 618 0.89 30.82 -7.11
N MET A 619 0.16 30.17 -8.03
CA MET A 619 0.29 30.41 -9.47
C MET A 619 -0.24 31.80 -9.87
N ARG A 620 -1.28 32.31 -9.19
CA ARG A 620 -1.82 33.66 -9.42
C ARG A 620 -0.93 34.74 -8.82
N ASP A 621 -0.39 34.50 -7.63
CA ASP A 621 0.52 35.40 -6.94
C ASP A 621 1.69 34.61 -6.33
N PRO A 622 2.85 34.54 -7.02
CA PRO A 622 4.02 33.84 -6.51
C PRO A 622 4.56 34.41 -5.18
N SER A 623 4.32 35.70 -4.89
CA SER A 623 4.76 36.33 -3.65
C SER A 623 4.01 35.81 -2.41
N SER A 624 2.82 35.23 -2.62
CA SER A 624 2.00 34.61 -1.58
C SER A 624 2.60 33.35 -0.96
N VAL A 625 3.63 32.75 -1.58
CA VAL A 625 4.32 31.57 -1.04
C VAL A 625 5.16 31.90 0.19
N ALA A 626 5.82 33.06 0.21
CA ALA A 626 6.77 33.44 1.25
C ALA A 626 6.48 34.82 1.87
N PRO A 627 5.26 35.08 2.39
CA PRO A 627 4.99 36.33 3.08
C PRO A 627 5.79 36.38 4.40
N ALA A 628 6.32 37.56 4.72
CA ALA A 628 7.17 37.77 5.90
C ALA A 628 6.48 37.41 7.23
N GLN A 629 5.15 37.50 7.30
CA GLN A 629 4.35 37.21 8.50
C GLN A 629 3.66 35.83 8.48
N ARG A 630 4.21 34.83 7.76
CA ARG A 630 3.64 33.47 7.76
C ARG A 630 3.68 32.82 9.15
N SER A 631 2.70 31.96 9.43
CA SER A 631 2.64 31.20 10.68
C SER A 631 3.62 30.02 10.69
N LEU A 632 3.94 29.51 11.89
CA LEU A 632 4.72 28.28 12.03
C LEU A 632 4.02 27.09 11.36
N PHE A 633 2.70 26.97 11.51
CA PHE A 633 1.89 25.94 10.84
C PHE A 633 1.94 26.05 9.31
N ALA A 634 1.92 27.26 8.76
CA ALA A 634 2.10 27.46 7.32
C ALA A 634 3.47 26.93 6.85
N THR A 635 4.52 27.18 7.64
CA THR A 635 5.87 26.70 7.34
C THR A 635 5.98 25.18 7.45
N LEU A 636 5.34 24.58 8.47
CA LEU A 636 5.23 23.13 8.64
C LEU A 636 4.58 22.46 7.43
N VAL A 637 3.43 22.97 6.97
CA VAL A 637 2.72 22.42 5.80
C VAL A 637 3.56 22.52 4.53
N GLN A 638 4.27 23.64 4.35
CA GLN A 638 5.21 23.79 3.24
C GLN A 638 6.39 22.81 3.33
N ALA A 639 6.97 22.61 4.52
CA ALA A 639 8.03 21.63 4.74
C ALA A 639 7.56 20.21 4.38
N HIS A 640 6.36 19.82 4.81
CA HIS A 640 5.77 18.53 4.43
C HIS A 640 5.48 18.42 2.93
N ASN A 641 5.08 19.52 2.27
CA ASN A 641 4.92 19.51 0.81
C ASN A 641 6.24 19.23 0.08
N TYR A 642 7.33 19.90 0.47
CA TYR A 642 8.66 19.61 -0.08
C TYR A 642 9.11 18.17 0.23
N TRP A 643 8.86 17.68 1.44
CA TRP A 643 9.07 16.28 1.78
C TRP A 643 8.32 15.33 0.84
N GLY A 644 7.03 15.55 0.59
CA GLY A 644 6.25 14.72 -0.33
C GLY A 644 6.86 14.70 -1.74
N ILE A 645 7.36 15.83 -2.23
CA ILE A 645 8.05 15.91 -3.54
C ILE A 645 9.36 15.11 -3.52
N VAL A 646 10.19 15.28 -2.48
CA VAL A 646 11.48 14.59 -2.32
C VAL A 646 11.27 13.08 -2.14
N ALA A 647 10.34 12.66 -1.28
CA ALA A 647 10.06 11.26 -0.98
C ALA A 647 9.54 10.51 -2.22
N ARG A 648 8.58 11.10 -2.96
CA ARG A 648 8.08 10.52 -4.21
C ARG A 648 9.19 10.40 -5.26
N ARG A 649 10.11 11.36 -5.32
CA ARG A 649 11.30 11.29 -6.18
C ARG A 649 12.22 10.14 -5.74
N ALA A 650 12.54 10.05 -4.46
CA ALA A 650 13.43 9.01 -3.94
C ALA A 650 12.89 7.59 -4.12
N CYS A 651 11.57 7.42 -4.20
CA CYS A 651 10.93 6.15 -4.50
C CYS A 651 10.67 5.91 -6.00
N LYS A 652 10.98 6.86 -6.91
CA LYS A 652 10.94 6.56 -8.34
C LYS A 652 12.10 5.63 -8.67
N ALA A 653 11.79 4.33 -8.73
CA ALA A 653 12.65 3.35 -9.38
C ALA A 653 13.05 3.90 -10.75
N ASP A 654 14.30 3.64 -11.14
CA ASP A 654 14.86 4.02 -12.43
C ASP A 654 14.08 3.31 -13.55
N ASP A 655 12.92 3.87 -13.86
CA ASP A 655 11.99 3.39 -14.85
C ASP A 655 12.65 3.77 -16.17
N GLY A 656 13.38 2.84 -16.79
CA GLY A 656 14.20 3.05 -17.98
C GLY A 656 13.51 3.62 -19.24
N SER A 657 12.39 4.33 -19.13
CA SER A 657 11.88 5.28 -20.13
C SER A 657 12.38 6.71 -19.87
N THR A 658 13.25 7.16 -20.77
CA THR A 658 13.27 8.55 -21.28
C THR A 658 13.38 9.72 -20.31
N ASN A 659 13.90 9.50 -19.11
CA ASN A 659 14.82 10.45 -18.52
C ASN A 659 16.00 9.63 -18.06
N VAL A 660 17.08 9.62 -18.85
CA VAL A 660 18.42 9.61 -18.23
C VAL A 660 18.28 10.66 -17.13
N MET A 661 18.28 10.28 -15.84
CA MET A 661 18.37 11.27 -14.78
C MET A 661 19.51 12.16 -15.22
N SER A 662 19.18 13.41 -15.60
CA SER A 662 20.19 14.36 -16.03
C SER A 662 21.23 14.34 -14.93
N ARG A 663 22.51 14.22 -15.29
CA ARG A 663 23.56 14.01 -14.30
C ARG A 663 23.32 15.06 -13.22
N PRO A 664 23.38 14.71 -11.93
CA PRO A 664 23.00 15.68 -10.89
C PRO A 664 23.87 16.95 -10.93
N ALA A 665 25.03 16.90 -11.60
CA ALA A 665 25.89 18.03 -11.94
C ALA A 665 25.35 18.97 -13.05
N ASP A 666 24.41 18.53 -13.88
CA ASP A 666 23.79 19.32 -14.94
C ASP A 666 22.88 20.40 -14.33
N ALA A 667 23.02 21.64 -14.81
CA ALA A 667 22.25 22.78 -14.31
C ALA A 667 20.73 22.64 -14.52
N SER A 668 20.30 21.87 -15.53
CA SER A 668 18.89 21.59 -15.80
C SER A 668 18.36 20.37 -15.07
N SER A 669 19.19 19.66 -14.29
CA SER A 669 18.79 18.44 -13.63
C SER A 669 17.68 18.67 -12.62
N ASP A 670 16.76 17.72 -12.53
CA ASP A 670 15.68 17.80 -11.55
C ASP A 670 16.23 17.77 -10.10
N TYR A 671 17.42 17.20 -9.88
CA TYR A 671 18.11 17.27 -8.58
C TYR A 671 18.49 18.70 -8.27
N ARG A 672 19.23 19.34 -9.19
CA ARG A 672 19.74 20.70 -9.01
C ARG A 672 18.60 21.69 -8.79
N ARG A 673 17.55 21.61 -9.61
CA ARG A 673 16.34 22.44 -9.46
C ARG A 673 15.72 22.31 -8.07
N LEU A 674 15.51 21.07 -7.60
CA LEU A 674 14.87 20.82 -6.31
C LEU A 674 15.77 21.20 -5.12
N ALA A 675 17.07 20.98 -5.24
CA ALA A 675 18.06 21.39 -4.23
C ALA A 675 18.12 22.92 -4.10
N ASP A 676 18.23 23.64 -5.22
CA ASP A 676 18.26 25.11 -5.25
C ASP A 676 16.93 25.71 -4.75
N GLU A 677 15.78 25.11 -5.11
CA GLU A 677 14.46 25.50 -4.59
C GLU A 677 14.35 25.33 -3.07
N LEU A 678 14.82 24.20 -2.54
CA LEU A 678 14.78 23.91 -1.11
C LEU A 678 15.70 24.85 -0.33
N GLU A 679 16.91 25.11 -0.85
CA GLU A 679 17.87 26.05 -0.27
C GLU A 679 17.32 27.48 -0.26
N THR A 680 16.83 27.96 -1.40
CA THR A 680 16.22 29.31 -1.52
C THR A 680 15.03 29.48 -0.58
N TRP A 681 14.18 28.46 -0.47
CA TRP A 681 13.04 28.50 0.43
C TRP A 681 13.45 28.47 1.92
N GLU A 682 14.49 27.70 2.26
CA GLU A 682 15.07 27.65 3.61
C GLU A 682 15.72 28.98 4.01
N GLU A 683 16.47 29.61 3.11
CA GLU A 683 17.07 30.93 3.34
C GLU A 683 16.01 32.01 3.60
N GLY A 684 14.89 31.94 2.86
CA GLY A 684 13.72 32.81 2.99
C GLY A 684 12.82 32.51 4.21
N LEU A 685 13.19 31.60 5.11
CA LEU A 685 12.46 31.38 6.36
C LEU A 685 12.56 32.60 7.29
N PRO A 686 11.48 32.98 7.99
CA PRO A 686 11.56 33.92 9.10
C PRO A 686 12.57 33.45 10.14
N ASP A 687 13.32 34.36 10.78
CA ASP A 687 14.36 34.00 11.75
C ASP A 687 13.83 33.19 12.94
N GLN A 688 12.55 33.36 13.28
CA GLN A 688 11.88 32.57 14.31
C GLN A 688 11.66 31.11 13.89
N HIS A 689 11.52 30.82 12.59
CA HIS A 689 11.29 29.47 12.07
C HIS A 689 12.59 28.73 11.75
N LYS A 690 13.72 29.45 11.65
CA LYS A 690 15.05 28.85 11.45
C LYS A 690 15.49 28.10 12.70
N TRP A 691 16.24 27.03 12.49
CA TRP A 691 16.74 26.23 13.59
C TRP A 691 17.68 27.03 14.51
N SER A 692 17.30 27.11 15.78
CA SER A 692 18.18 27.46 16.89
C SER A 692 17.68 26.85 18.20
N VAL A 693 18.58 26.59 19.13
CA VAL A 693 18.23 26.16 20.50
C VAL A 693 17.42 27.25 21.22
N TRP A 694 17.64 28.52 20.88
CA TRP A 694 16.87 29.64 21.41
C TRP A 694 15.40 29.59 20.98
N ASN A 695 15.14 29.41 19.68
CA ASN A 695 13.79 29.27 19.15
C ASN A 695 13.10 28.02 19.70
N LEU A 696 13.82 26.90 19.87
CA LEU A 696 13.27 25.70 20.53
C LEU A 696 12.76 26.02 21.95
N ARG A 697 13.54 26.75 22.75
CA ARG A 697 13.13 27.18 24.10
C ARG A 697 11.93 28.14 24.06
N GLY A 698 11.93 29.07 23.11
CA GLY A 698 10.82 30.01 22.89
C GLY A 698 9.52 29.28 22.58
N TYR A 699 9.53 28.38 21.59
CA TYR A 699 8.34 27.58 21.25
C TYR A 699 7.95 26.59 22.34
N LYS A 700 8.88 26.10 23.16
CA LYS A 700 8.56 25.29 24.35
C LYS A 700 7.77 26.11 25.38
N ALA A 701 8.10 27.39 25.56
CA ALA A 701 7.33 28.27 26.43
C ALA A 701 5.91 28.55 25.89
N GLU A 702 5.73 28.48 24.57
CA GLU A 702 4.43 28.64 23.89
C GLU A 702 3.65 27.32 23.72
N GLY A 703 4.22 26.17 24.08
CA GLY A 703 3.61 24.84 23.87
C GLY A 703 3.50 24.44 22.39
N MET A 704 4.47 24.88 21.58
CA MET A 704 4.57 24.72 20.13
C MET A 704 5.88 24.05 19.68
N GLU A 705 6.68 23.55 20.62
CA GLU A 705 7.98 22.93 20.38
C GLU A 705 7.91 21.72 19.44
N LEU A 706 6.86 20.92 19.52
CA LEU A 706 6.70 19.73 18.69
C LEU A 706 6.46 20.10 17.21
N ALA A 707 5.66 21.15 16.97
CA ALA A 707 5.41 21.66 15.62
C ALA A 707 6.68 22.29 15.02
N TYR A 708 7.43 23.02 15.84
CA TYR A 708 8.71 23.60 15.44
C TYR A 708 9.74 22.52 15.11
N LEU A 709 9.89 21.50 15.98
CA LEU A 709 10.78 20.36 15.74
C LEU A 709 10.41 19.60 14.48
N ALA A 710 9.13 19.29 14.29
CA ALA A 710 8.67 18.63 13.06
C ALA A 710 9.03 19.45 11.81
N THR A 711 8.89 20.78 11.88
CA THR A 711 9.27 21.67 10.77
C THR A 711 10.77 21.56 10.47
N VAL A 712 11.64 21.82 11.45
CA VAL A 712 13.09 21.87 11.21
C VAL A 712 13.71 20.50 10.88
N MET A 713 13.14 19.43 11.44
CA MET A 713 13.63 18.06 11.20
C MET A 713 13.25 17.58 9.80
N VAL A 714 12.04 17.87 9.33
CA VAL A 714 11.60 17.51 7.98
C VAL A 714 12.45 18.21 6.93
N ILE A 715 12.85 19.47 7.16
CA ILE A 715 13.75 20.19 6.24
C ILE A 715 15.10 19.48 6.10
N ARG A 716 15.69 19.06 7.22
CA ARG A 716 16.94 18.28 7.20
C ARG A 716 16.75 16.90 6.57
N LEU A 717 15.65 16.24 6.89
CA LEU A 717 15.29 14.94 6.34
C LEU A 717 15.13 14.99 4.81
N SER A 718 14.46 16.01 4.27
CA SER A 718 14.36 16.26 2.83
C SER A 718 15.74 16.44 2.19
N ASN A 719 16.63 17.22 2.81
CA ASN A 719 17.99 17.41 2.29
C ASN A 719 18.84 16.14 2.31
N ILE A 720 18.67 15.29 3.34
CA ILE A 720 19.36 14.01 3.46
C ILE A 720 18.86 13.04 2.39
N VAL A 721 17.54 12.83 2.29
CA VAL A 721 16.96 11.86 1.35
C VAL A 721 17.21 12.25 -0.11
N LEU A 722 17.17 13.55 -0.42
CA LEU A 722 17.48 14.05 -1.77
C LEU A 722 18.89 13.69 -2.25
N ARG A 723 19.86 13.57 -1.33
CA ARG A 723 21.26 13.25 -1.63
C ARG A 723 21.61 11.78 -1.41
N ARG A 724 20.93 11.11 -0.47
CA ARG A 724 21.16 9.70 -0.12
C ARG A 724 20.92 8.74 -1.30
N ILE A 725 20.05 9.11 -2.26
CA ILE A 725 19.84 8.33 -3.48
C ILE A 725 21.13 8.11 -4.30
N TYR A 726 22.13 8.99 -4.15
CA TYR A 726 23.39 8.93 -4.90
C TYR A 726 24.54 8.32 -4.08
N LEU A 727 24.28 7.60 -2.99
CA LEU A 727 25.33 7.12 -2.10
C LEU A 727 26.32 6.18 -2.79
N ASP A 728 25.85 5.35 -3.73
CA ASP A 728 26.71 4.47 -4.53
C ASP A 728 27.59 5.25 -5.52
N ASP A 729 27.07 6.33 -6.12
CA ASP A 729 27.84 7.24 -6.96
C ASP A 729 28.91 7.97 -6.14
N LEU A 730 28.57 8.41 -4.93
CA LEU A 730 29.51 9.03 -3.99
C LEU A 730 30.63 8.07 -3.59
N LEU A 731 30.30 6.81 -3.32
CA LEU A 731 31.28 5.77 -3.03
C LEU A 731 32.19 5.50 -4.22
N THR A 732 31.63 5.43 -5.42
CA THR A 732 32.39 5.24 -6.66
C THR A 732 33.35 6.39 -6.89
N ALA A 733 32.87 7.65 -6.78
CA ALA A 733 33.68 8.86 -6.91
C ALA A 733 34.78 8.98 -5.83
N SER A 734 34.58 8.42 -4.64
CA SER A 734 35.58 8.42 -3.56
C SER A 734 36.72 7.41 -3.75
N ARG A 735 36.53 6.39 -4.60
CA ARG A 735 37.50 5.30 -4.84
C ARG A 735 38.37 5.51 -6.07
N THR A 736 37.93 6.37 -6.99
CA THR A 736 38.55 6.55 -8.29
C THR A 736 39.50 7.76 -8.31
N ASP A 737 40.81 7.50 -8.50
CA ASP A 737 41.79 8.50 -8.97
C ASP A 737 41.54 8.86 -10.45
N PHE A 738 40.30 9.22 -10.81
CA PHE A 738 39.98 9.56 -12.19
C PHE A 738 40.45 10.97 -12.51
N ASP A 739 41.33 11.06 -13.51
CA ASP A 739 41.74 12.26 -14.26
C ASP A 739 40.56 12.79 -15.10
N VAL A 740 39.43 13.09 -14.44
CA VAL A 740 38.22 13.67 -15.00
C VAL A 740 38.10 15.05 -14.39
N GLY A 741 37.95 16.08 -15.23
CA GLY A 741 38.09 17.50 -14.89
C GLY A 741 37.66 17.87 -13.46
N SER A 742 38.48 18.71 -12.81
CA SER A 742 38.41 19.14 -11.40
C SER A 742 37.00 19.41 -10.86
N ASP A 743 36.11 19.89 -11.72
CA ASP A 743 34.77 20.35 -11.37
C ASP A 743 33.81 19.18 -11.05
N HIS A 744 33.99 18.01 -11.65
CA HIS A 744 33.12 16.84 -11.41
C HIS A 744 33.44 16.16 -10.07
N ALA A 745 34.73 16.03 -9.73
CA ALA A 745 35.15 15.53 -8.42
C ALA A 745 34.72 16.48 -7.28
N ALA A 746 34.84 17.80 -7.51
CA ALA A 746 34.39 18.82 -6.56
C ALA A 746 32.88 18.76 -6.30
N PHE A 747 32.07 18.48 -7.33
CA PHE A 747 30.62 18.32 -7.19
C PHE A 747 30.24 17.17 -6.24
N TRP A 748 30.79 15.98 -6.44
CA TRP A 748 30.48 14.82 -5.59
C TRP A 748 31.02 14.99 -4.17
N GLN A 749 32.18 15.63 -4.02
CA GLN A 749 32.71 15.98 -2.71
C GLN A 749 31.80 16.96 -1.97
N ALA A 750 31.27 17.98 -2.66
CA ALA A 750 30.32 18.93 -2.11
C ALA A 750 29.01 18.25 -1.70
N MET A 751 28.43 17.41 -2.57
CA MET A 751 27.21 16.65 -2.25
C MET A 751 27.42 15.72 -1.03
N SER A 752 28.56 15.05 -0.95
CA SER A 752 28.92 14.23 0.21
C SER A 752 28.94 15.06 1.48
N TYR A 753 29.66 16.20 1.47
CA TYR A 753 29.73 17.09 2.61
C TYR A 753 28.34 17.58 3.05
N GLU A 754 27.51 18.02 2.10
CA GLU A 754 26.14 18.49 2.37
C GLU A 754 25.26 17.37 2.97
N LEU A 755 25.37 16.13 2.50
CA LEU A 755 24.63 14.98 3.07
C LEU A 755 24.98 14.78 4.55
N PHE A 756 26.27 14.71 4.88
CA PHE A 756 26.72 14.44 6.24
C PHE A 756 26.61 15.67 7.17
N ASP A 757 26.69 16.89 6.65
CA ASP A 757 26.41 18.10 7.43
C ASP A 757 24.92 18.20 7.81
N ASN A 758 24.01 17.88 6.89
CA ASN A 758 22.58 17.78 7.20
C ASN A 758 22.29 16.65 8.22
N MET A 759 22.97 15.51 8.13
CA MET A 759 22.90 14.45 9.15
C MET A 759 23.35 14.95 10.53
N LEU A 760 24.48 15.66 10.60
CA LEU A 760 25.00 16.22 11.85
C LEU A 760 24.05 17.26 12.45
N GLU A 761 23.46 18.12 11.62
CA GLU A 761 22.49 19.12 12.06
C GLU A 761 21.19 18.47 12.55
N LEU A 762 20.70 17.43 11.87
CA LEU A 762 19.56 16.64 12.34
C LEU A 762 19.86 15.99 13.70
N HIS A 763 21.06 15.44 13.89
CA HIS A 763 21.49 14.91 15.19
C HIS A 763 21.52 15.98 16.28
N ARG A 764 22.00 17.19 15.99
CA ARG A 764 21.98 18.32 16.94
C ARG A 764 20.56 18.67 17.36
N GLN A 765 19.60 18.65 16.42
CA GLN A 765 18.19 18.87 16.70
C GLN A 765 17.62 17.80 17.65
N ILE A 766 17.88 16.52 17.35
CA ILE A 766 17.47 15.39 18.18
C ILE A 766 18.10 15.51 19.58
N ALA A 767 19.41 15.69 19.67
CA ALA A 767 20.12 15.79 20.95
C ALA A 767 19.64 16.97 21.81
N ALA A 768 19.42 18.14 21.21
CA ALA A 768 18.90 19.30 21.93
C ALA A 768 17.49 19.07 22.48
N TYR A 769 16.65 18.34 21.73
CA TYR A 769 15.32 17.97 22.20
C TYR A 769 15.41 17.02 23.39
N PHE A 770 16.09 15.88 23.26
CA PHE A 770 16.19 14.87 24.32
C PHE A 770 16.92 15.38 25.57
N ALA A 771 17.86 16.31 25.44
CA ALA A 771 18.51 16.94 26.59
C ALA A 771 17.58 17.82 27.44
N SER A 772 16.47 18.31 26.87
CA SER A 772 15.53 19.21 27.55
C SER A 772 14.14 18.60 27.77
N ARG A 773 13.92 17.37 27.31
CA ARG A 773 12.66 16.64 27.34
C ARG A 773 12.46 15.93 28.68
N LEU A 774 11.24 16.00 29.23
CA LEU A 774 10.81 15.13 30.33
C LEU A 774 10.23 13.82 29.77
N LYS A 775 10.33 12.70 30.51
CA LYS A 775 9.76 11.41 30.05
C LYS A 775 8.24 11.48 29.75
N ALA A 776 7.53 12.42 30.39
CA ALA A 776 6.11 12.65 30.17
C ALA A 776 5.81 13.54 28.95
N ASP A 777 6.81 14.24 28.39
CA ASP A 777 6.63 15.07 27.20
C ASP A 777 6.40 14.16 25.99
N GLY A 778 5.49 14.58 25.09
CA GLY A 778 5.24 13.91 23.82
C GLY A 778 6.44 13.95 22.87
N TYR A 779 6.24 13.58 21.61
CA TYR A 779 7.25 13.78 20.57
C TYR A 779 6.57 13.78 19.20
N PRO A 780 7.15 14.42 18.18
CA PRO A 780 6.59 14.38 16.83
C PRO A 780 6.60 12.96 16.28
N ALA A 781 5.54 12.51 15.61
CA ALA A 781 5.49 11.17 15.03
C ALA A 781 6.67 10.90 14.07
N ILE A 782 7.08 11.90 13.28
CA ILE A 782 8.20 11.79 12.34
C ILE A 782 9.57 11.65 13.02
N LEU A 783 9.69 11.97 14.33
CA LEU A 783 10.96 11.98 15.06
C LEU A 783 11.67 10.63 14.99
N ALA A 784 10.97 9.51 15.22
CA ALA A 784 11.64 8.21 15.23
C ALA A 784 12.22 7.85 13.85
N PHE A 785 11.55 8.29 12.77
CA PHE A 785 12.09 8.14 11.42
C PHE A 785 13.33 9.01 11.22
N CYS A 786 13.30 10.26 11.67
CA CYS A 786 14.48 11.14 11.65
C CYS A 786 15.66 10.53 12.41
N VAL A 787 15.43 9.92 13.58
CA VAL A 787 16.46 9.23 14.37
C VAL A 787 17.03 8.03 13.61
N TYR A 788 16.17 7.19 13.03
CA TYR A 788 16.61 6.05 12.23
C TYR A 788 17.42 6.49 10.99
N THR A 789 16.94 7.46 10.22
CA THR A 789 17.66 7.98 9.04
C THR A 789 19.01 8.58 9.44
N CYS A 790 19.06 9.34 10.54
CA CYS A 790 20.31 9.90 11.06
C CYS A 790 21.31 8.79 11.44
N GLY A 791 20.85 7.77 12.17
CA GLY A 791 21.67 6.61 12.54
C GLY A 791 22.13 5.78 11.34
N SER A 792 21.25 5.54 10.37
CA SER A 792 21.56 4.80 9.14
C SER A 792 22.64 5.51 8.31
N VAL A 793 22.52 6.83 8.10
CA VAL A 793 23.55 7.60 7.36
C VAL A 793 24.86 7.64 8.15
N ALA A 794 24.81 7.74 9.48
CA ALA A 794 26.00 7.65 10.33
C ALA A 794 26.67 6.27 10.22
N ALA A 795 25.91 5.18 10.14
CA ALA A 795 26.44 3.84 9.94
C ALA A 795 27.16 3.67 8.58
N HIS A 796 26.68 4.34 7.53
CA HIS A 796 27.38 4.37 6.24
C HIS A 796 28.71 5.13 6.34
N LEU A 797 28.75 6.25 7.07
CA LEU A 797 29.99 7.00 7.30
C LEU A 797 30.97 6.24 8.20
N LEU A 798 30.47 5.45 9.15
CA LEU A 798 31.27 4.52 9.95
C LEU A 798 31.96 3.47 9.09
N LYS A 799 31.22 2.89 8.14
CA LYS A 799 31.73 1.86 7.22
C LYS A 799 32.70 2.43 6.18
N TRP A 800 32.45 3.65 5.73
CA TRP A 800 33.25 4.33 4.71
C TRP A 800 33.65 5.76 5.12
N PRO A 801 34.65 5.92 6.01
CA PRO A 801 35.12 7.21 6.49
C PRO A 801 35.60 8.17 5.39
N GLN A 802 36.05 7.62 4.25
CA GLN A 802 36.54 8.40 3.11
C GLN A 802 35.46 9.24 2.43
N LEU A 803 34.18 8.92 2.62
CA LEU A 803 33.08 9.70 2.07
C LEU A 803 33.10 11.15 2.59
N CYS A 804 33.36 11.35 3.89
CA CYS A 804 33.50 12.67 4.48
C CYS A 804 34.49 12.63 5.67
N PRO A 805 35.81 12.73 5.40
CA PRO A 805 36.83 12.61 6.44
C PRO A 805 36.68 13.65 7.57
N SER A 806 36.17 14.84 7.24
CA SER A 806 36.00 15.92 8.20
C SER A 806 34.94 15.65 9.29
N LEU A 807 33.96 14.79 8.99
CA LEU A 807 32.85 14.46 9.90
C LEU A 807 32.85 12.99 10.36
N ALA A 808 33.73 12.15 9.80
CA ALA A 808 33.80 10.72 10.12
C ALA A 808 33.99 10.43 11.61
N ALA A 809 34.73 11.29 12.34
CA ALA A 809 34.95 11.13 13.78
C ALA A 809 33.66 11.27 14.63
N GLU A 810 32.61 11.93 14.12
CA GLU A 810 31.34 12.09 14.83
C GLU A 810 30.41 10.88 14.64
N ALA A 811 30.62 10.08 13.59
CA ALA A 811 29.73 8.99 13.19
C ALA A 811 29.48 7.93 14.30
N PRO A 812 30.48 7.48 15.09
CA PRO A 812 30.24 6.53 16.18
C PRO A 812 29.27 7.09 17.22
N ARG A 813 29.49 8.34 17.64
CA ARG A 813 28.67 9.03 18.64
C ARG A 813 27.22 9.17 18.18
N ILE A 814 27.00 9.49 16.90
CA ILE A 814 25.67 9.64 16.30
C ILE A 814 24.95 8.29 16.22
N ALA A 815 25.63 7.24 15.75
CA ALA A 815 25.06 5.91 15.64
C ALA A 815 24.64 5.35 17.02
N THR A 816 25.51 5.44 18.02
CA THR A 816 25.21 5.00 19.39
C THR A 816 24.04 5.78 20.00
N HIS A 817 24.03 7.11 19.88
CA HIS A 817 22.93 7.92 20.38
C HIS A 817 21.59 7.57 19.70
N SER A 818 21.62 7.34 18.38
CA SER A 818 20.42 6.95 17.62
C SER A 818 19.86 5.60 18.09
N LEU A 819 20.72 4.62 18.37
CA LEU A 819 20.33 3.33 18.96
C LEU A 819 19.70 3.48 20.34
N THR A 820 20.29 4.31 21.21
CA THR A 820 19.73 4.60 22.55
C THR A 820 18.35 5.24 22.44
N VAL A 821 18.20 6.26 21.59
CA VAL A 821 16.93 6.97 21.40
C VAL A 821 15.85 6.04 20.82
N LEU A 822 16.17 5.20 19.83
CA LEU A 822 15.21 4.22 19.29
C LEU A 822 14.77 3.21 20.36
N SER A 823 15.68 2.79 21.23
CA SER A 823 15.35 1.91 22.35
C SER A 823 14.41 2.55 23.38
N GLU A 824 14.51 3.86 23.59
CA GLU A 824 13.55 4.58 24.44
C GLU A 824 12.17 4.72 23.76
N LEU A 825 12.15 4.92 22.44
CA LEU A 825 10.92 5.15 21.68
C LEU A 825 10.08 3.88 21.46
N GLN A 826 10.66 2.69 21.55
CA GLN A 826 9.95 1.42 21.31
C GLN A 826 8.73 1.19 22.22
N HIS A 827 8.72 1.76 23.42
CA HIS A 827 7.59 1.65 24.36
C HIS A 827 6.35 2.40 23.90
N ALA A 828 6.55 3.44 23.10
CA ALA A 828 5.48 4.29 22.62
C ALA A 828 5.15 3.99 21.15
N TRP A 829 6.13 3.48 20.39
CA TRP A 829 5.96 3.13 18.98
C TRP A 829 6.62 1.78 18.62
N PRO A 830 5.84 0.70 18.44
CA PRO A 830 6.37 -0.65 18.20
C PRO A 830 7.30 -0.76 16.99
N THR A 831 7.10 0.05 15.96
CA THR A 831 7.95 0.08 14.75
C THR A 831 9.39 0.50 15.07
N ALA A 832 9.62 1.30 16.13
CA ALA A 832 10.96 1.71 16.52
C ALA A 832 11.84 0.53 16.97
N ALA A 833 11.26 -0.54 17.51
CA ALA A 833 12.00 -1.77 17.85
C ALA A 833 12.58 -2.43 16.60
N ARG A 834 11.84 -2.42 15.47
CA ARG A 834 12.32 -2.96 14.18
C ARG A 834 13.47 -2.13 13.63
N TRP A 835 13.35 -0.81 13.68
CA TRP A 835 14.40 0.12 13.24
C TRP A 835 15.66 0.03 14.09
N GLN A 836 15.50 -0.16 15.41
CA GLN A 836 16.61 -0.42 16.30
C GLN A 836 17.34 -1.70 15.89
N SER A 837 16.62 -2.82 15.70
CA SER A 837 17.21 -4.10 15.32
C SER A 837 17.96 -4.01 13.97
N GLY A 838 17.35 -3.39 12.96
CA GLY A 838 18.00 -3.18 11.66
C GLY A 838 19.26 -2.31 11.76
N LEU A 839 19.21 -1.21 12.52
CA LEU A 839 20.38 -0.36 12.74
C LEU A 839 21.48 -1.07 13.56
N GLN A 840 21.10 -1.91 14.53
CA GLN A 840 22.05 -2.70 15.33
C GLN A 840 22.83 -3.69 14.47
N GLN A 841 22.18 -4.37 13.52
CA GLN A 841 22.86 -5.31 12.62
C GLN A 841 23.95 -4.62 11.78
N VAL A 842 23.73 -3.37 11.37
CA VAL A 842 24.68 -2.62 10.54
C VAL A 842 25.78 -1.96 11.38
N ALA A 843 25.44 -1.38 12.54
CA ALA A 843 26.36 -0.55 13.31
C ALA A 843 27.21 -1.33 14.34
N THR A 844 26.65 -2.36 14.99
CA THR A 844 27.29 -3.05 16.13
C THR A 844 28.61 -3.73 15.76
N PRO A 845 28.71 -4.46 14.63
CA PRO A 845 29.98 -5.10 14.23
C PRO A 845 31.13 -4.10 14.00
N ILE A 846 30.81 -2.85 13.67
CA ILE A 846 31.78 -1.79 13.36
C ILE A 846 32.20 -1.03 14.63
N LEU A 847 31.28 -0.88 15.59
CA LEU A 847 31.52 -0.24 16.87
C LEU A 847 32.39 -1.08 17.82
N GLU A 848 32.40 -2.40 17.66
CA GLU A 848 33.17 -3.33 18.50
C GLU A 848 34.65 -3.50 18.09
N ILE A 849 35.07 -2.97 16.93
CA ILE A 849 36.46 -3.07 16.43
C ILE A 849 37.31 -1.92 17.01
N PRO A 850 38.24 -2.17 17.96
CA PRO A 850 38.94 -1.09 18.66
C PRO A 850 40.12 -0.47 17.88
N SER A 851 40.56 -1.09 16.78
CA SER A 851 41.85 -0.81 16.14
C SER A 851 41.83 0.16 14.95
N ALA A 852 40.66 0.46 14.36
CA ALA A 852 40.57 1.32 13.17
C ALA A 852 40.48 2.83 13.49
N TRP A 853 40.02 3.18 14.69
CA TRP A 853 39.69 4.57 15.06
C TRP A 853 40.90 5.40 15.49
N THR A 854 41.99 4.77 15.92
CA THR A 854 43.20 5.44 16.41
C THR A 854 44.11 5.94 15.28
N ALA A 855 43.98 5.45 14.05
CA ALA A 855 44.83 5.83 12.92
C ALA A 855 44.38 7.13 12.20
N VAL A 856 43.16 7.60 12.42
CA VAL A 856 42.61 8.79 11.73
C VAL A 856 42.93 10.11 12.48
N GLY A 857 43.52 10.02 13.68
CA GLY A 857 43.83 11.16 14.54
C GLY A 857 45.01 12.05 14.13
N SER A 858 45.73 11.74 13.05
CA SER A 858 46.94 12.49 12.65
C SER A 858 46.90 12.97 11.20
N LEU A 859 46.06 13.97 10.89
CA LEU A 859 46.21 14.81 9.69
C LEU A 859 46.04 16.30 10.06
N PRO A 860 46.81 17.22 9.47
CA PRO A 860 46.92 18.60 9.97
C PRO A 860 45.63 19.41 9.80
N ARG A 861 45.33 20.26 10.78
CA ARG A 861 44.20 21.21 10.79
C ARG A 861 44.10 22.05 9.50
N ALA A 862 43.21 21.65 8.59
CA ALA A 862 42.72 22.52 7.51
C ALA A 862 41.43 23.23 7.96
N ARG A 863 41.55 24.20 8.88
CA ARG A 863 40.49 25.19 9.15
C ARG A 863 40.82 26.46 8.36
N ARG A 864 40.30 26.58 7.13
CA ARG A 864 39.91 27.82 6.42
C ARG A 864 39.82 27.53 4.92
N ALA A 865 38.62 27.76 4.37
CA ALA A 865 38.31 28.25 3.02
C ALA A 865 37.17 27.46 2.36
N TYR A 866 35.92 27.65 2.81
CA TYR A 866 34.74 27.44 1.97
C TYR A 866 33.59 28.32 2.49
N ARG A 867 33.63 29.59 2.10
CA ARG A 867 32.49 30.53 2.18
C ARG A 867 32.56 31.62 1.10
N ALA A 868 33.29 31.37 0.01
CA ALA A 868 33.51 32.33 -1.07
C ALA A 868 33.34 31.65 -2.43
N ALA A 869 32.15 31.11 -2.69
CA ALA A 869 31.67 30.75 -4.02
C ALA A 869 30.14 30.92 -4.01
N GLY A 870 29.68 32.17 -3.95
CA GLY A 870 28.25 32.49 -3.86
C GLY A 870 27.94 34.00 -3.91
N ALA A 871 28.92 34.87 -3.67
CA ALA A 871 28.73 36.31 -3.75
C ALA A 871 29.67 36.95 -4.78
N SER A 872 29.25 36.98 -6.05
CA SER A 872 29.73 37.99 -7.00
C SER A 872 28.61 38.46 -7.91
N ARG A 873 27.82 39.43 -7.42
CA ARG A 873 27.11 40.41 -8.25
C ARG A 873 26.68 41.59 -7.38
N GLY A 874 27.25 42.76 -7.68
CA GLY A 874 26.74 44.04 -7.21
C GLY A 874 27.58 44.72 -6.14
N ALA A 875 28.52 45.57 -6.56
CA ALA A 875 28.64 46.99 -6.16
C ALA A 875 30.09 47.45 -6.33
N GLY A 876 30.29 48.42 -7.23
CA GLY A 876 31.55 49.15 -7.34
C GLY A 876 31.71 50.17 -6.21
N SER A 877 32.94 50.38 -5.78
CA SER A 877 33.61 51.71 -5.74
C SER A 877 34.91 51.64 -4.93
N ASN A 878 35.96 52.15 -5.57
CA ASN A 878 37.18 52.78 -5.06
C ASN A 878 37.56 52.61 -3.57
N ALA A 879 38.72 51.99 -3.31
CA ALA A 879 39.91 52.67 -2.76
C ALA A 879 41.04 51.68 -2.46
N SER A 880 42.26 52.04 -2.86
CA SER A 880 43.54 51.41 -2.51
C SER A 880 44.30 52.35 -1.53
N PRO A 881 45.51 52.04 -1.05
CA PRO A 881 45.90 50.92 -0.17
C PRO A 881 46.83 51.40 0.98
N THR A 882 47.16 50.56 1.97
CA THR A 882 48.45 50.70 2.70
C THR A 882 49.02 49.38 3.24
N ARG A 883 50.29 49.17 2.88
CA ARG A 883 51.31 48.18 3.30
C ARG A 883 51.61 48.17 4.81
N VAL A 884 52.18 47.05 5.30
CA VAL A 884 53.43 46.85 6.13
C VAL A 884 53.49 45.33 6.44
N SER A 885 54.34 44.47 5.85
CA SER A 885 55.78 44.14 6.00
C SER A 885 56.30 43.69 7.38
N SER A 886 56.75 42.43 7.49
CA SER A 886 57.98 41.94 8.19
C SER A 886 57.91 40.39 8.28
N SER A 887 58.69 39.55 7.60
CA SER A 887 60.15 39.29 7.58
C SER A 887 60.65 38.32 8.68
N GLN A 888 61.57 37.43 8.25
CA GLN A 888 62.59 36.62 8.98
C GLN A 888 62.25 35.14 9.28
N GLU A 889 62.83 34.19 8.55
CA GLU A 889 64.19 33.55 8.67
C GLU A 889 64.12 32.31 9.59
N LEU A 890 64.50 31.09 9.17
CA LEU A 890 65.88 30.63 9.02
C LEU A 890 65.98 29.31 8.22
N GLN A 891 67.09 29.20 7.49
CA GLN A 891 67.72 28.02 6.87
C GLN A 891 68.21 27.03 7.97
N ASP A 892 68.63 25.77 7.75
CA ASP A 892 69.68 25.33 6.84
C ASP A 892 69.91 23.78 6.92
N ARG A 893 70.48 23.21 5.85
CA ARG A 893 71.28 21.93 5.72
C ARG A 893 70.58 20.55 5.76
N SER A 894 70.96 19.46 5.06
CA SER A 894 71.63 19.10 3.78
C SER A 894 72.27 17.69 3.93
N SER A 895 71.68 16.68 3.27
CA SER A 895 72.33 15.56 2.50
C SER A 895 73.18 14.47 3.25
N PRO A 896 73.68 13.41 2.56
CA PRO A 896 72.99 12.30 1.85
C PRO A 896 73.63 10.89 2.11
N GLY A 897 73.08 9.78 1.58
CA GLY A 897 73.79 8.49 1.54
C GLY A 897 73.01 7.28 1.01
N ASN A 898 73.49 6.71 -0.09
CA ASN A 898 72.96 5.61 -0.93
C ASN A 898 73.73 4.27 -0.57
N PRO A 899 73.73 3.17 -1.36
CA PRO A 899 72.73 2.14 -1.74
C PRO A 899 73.19 0.65 -1.51
N GLY A 900 72.35 -0.33 -1.89
CA GLY A 900 72.72 -1.75 -2.20
C GLY A 900 72.24 -2.80 -1.17
N SER A 901 71.79 -4.02 -1.49
CA SER A 901 71.84 -4.86 -2.71
C SER A 901 70.97 -6.13 -2.54
N SER A 902 70.41 -6.67 -3.64
CA SER A 902 70.16 -8.08 -4.08
C SER A 902 70.15 -9.21 -3.03
N ASP A 903 69.39 -10.32 -3.10
CA ASP A 903 68.68 -11.03 -4.17
C ASP A 903 67.90 -12.19 -3.47
N HIS A 904 66.73 -12.59 -3.97
CA HIS A 904 66.31 -14.00 -4.07
C HIS A 904 64.96 -14.09 -4.80
N SER A 905 64.97 -14.92 -5.85
CA SER A 905 63.96 -15.06 -6.90
C SER A 905 63.06 -16.29 -6.74
N VAL A 906 61.73 -16.08 -6.88
CA VAL A 906 60.76 -16.79 -7.78
C VAL A 906 60.30 -18.23 -7.37
N PRO A 907 59.07 -18.75 -7.68
CA PRO A 907 58.07 -18.28 -8.66
C PRO A 907 56.58 -18.15 -8.24
N GLY A 908 55.93 -17.10 -8.77
CA GLY A 908 54.78 -17.15 -9.69
C GLY A 908 53.52 -17.94 -9.34
N GLN A 909 52.43 -17.23 -9.08
CA GLN A 909 51.10 -17.55 -9.63
C GLN A 909 50.36 -16.26 -10.00
N ASN A 910 49.87 -16.23 -11.24
CA ASN A 910 49.07 -15.16 -11.84
C ASN A 910 47.80 -14.87 -11.02
N LEU A 911 47.66 -13.65 -10.50
CA LEU A 911 46.34 -13.10 -10.17
C LEU A 911 45.79 -12.47 -11.45
N GLY A 912 44.99 -13.25 -12.15
CA GLY A 912 44.18 -12.78 -13.27
C GLY A 912 43.17 -11.75 -12.80
N GLN A 913 43.13 -10.64 -13.51
CA GLN A 913 41.98 -9.75 -13.62
C GLN A 913 40.71 -10.58 -13.86
N TYR A 914 39.69 -10.51 -13.00
CA TYR A 914 38.29 -10.68 -13.39
C TYR A 914 37.33 -10.21 -12.27
N HIS A 915 36.40 -9.34 -12.67
CA HIS A 915 35.06 -9.09 -12.11
C HIS A 915 34.86 -8.98 -10.59
N ASP A 916 34.93 -7.75 -10.07
CA ASP A 916 34.45 -7.39 -8.72
C ASP A 916 33.53 -6.14 -8.71
N SER A 917 32.77 -5.93 -9.79
CA SER A 917 31.74 -4.88 -9.86
C SER A 917 30.34 -5.34 -9.45
N HIS A 918 30.11 -6.64 -9.26
CA HIS A 918 28.78 -7.19 -8.93
C HIS A 918 28.56 -7.54 -7.44
N CYS A 919 29.62 -7.67 -6.63
CA CYS A 919 29.50 -8.06 -5.21
C CYS A 919 29.21 -6.90 -4.23
N VAL A 920 29.22 -5.64 -4.68
CA VAL A 920 29.12 -4.48 -3.78
C VAL A 920 27.66 -4.14 -3.39
N SER A 921 26.66 -4.61 -4.15
CA SER A 921 25.24 -4.29 -3.90
C SER A 921 24.48 -5.30 -3.01
N GLU A 922 25.03 -6.49 -2.74
CA GLU A 922 24.27 -7.59 -2.11
C GLU A 922 24.29 -7.58 -0.57
N ALA A 923 25.11 -6.74 0.08
CA ALA A 923 25.28 -6.79 1.55
C ALA A 923 24.48 -5.76 2.35
N ILE A 924 23.83 -4.79 1.70
CA ILE A 924 22.93 -3.80 2.33
C ILE A 924 21.76 -3.63 1.36
N GLY A 925 20.53 -3.91 1.79
CA GLY A 925 19.34 -3.82 0.93
C GLY A 925 19.27 -2.47 0.22
N SER A 926 18.73 -2.44 -1.01
CA SER A 926 18.66 -1.19 -1.78
C SER A 926 17.97 -0.08 -0.97
N PHE A 927 18.43 1.16 -1.09
CA PHE A 927 17.80 2.29 -0.40
C PHE A 927 16.29 2.38 -0.71
N GLU A 928 15.90 2.02 -1.93
CA GLU A 928 14.50 1.90 -2.32
C GLU A 928 13.77 0.80 -1.55
N ALA A 929 14.40 -0.35 -1.29
CA ALA A 929 13.86 -1.43 -0.47
C ALA A 929 13.79 -1.05 1.02
N GLU A 930 14.76 -0.29 1.56
CA GLU A 930 14.68 0.26 2.92
C GLU A 930 13.56 1.31 3.02
N LEU A 931 13.55 2.29 2.13
CA LEU A 931 12.54 3.36 2.11
C LEU A 931 11.14 2.81 1.80
N ALA A 932 11.02 1.79 0.94
CA ALA A 932 9.78 1.08 0.67
C ALA A 932 9.36 0.18 1.84
N ALA A 933 10.24 -0.63 2.42
CA ALA A 933 9.92 -1.42 3.62
C ALA A 933 9.50 -0.54 4.80
N LEU A 934 10.08 0.66 4.93
CA LEU A 934 9.73 1.65 5.95
C LEU A 934 8.43 2.41 5.67
N LEU A 935 8.13 2.79 4.41
CA LEU A 935 6.89 3.47 4.03
C LEU A 935 5.73 2.49 3.79
N HIS A 936 6.01 1.22 3.53
CA HIS A 936 5.04 0.18 3.20
C HIS A 936 4.79 -0.84 4.29
N GLY A 937 5.67 -1.00 5.28
CA GLY A 937 5.50 -2.05 6.28
C GLY A 937 5.39 -3.44 5.64
N ASP A 938 5.81 -3.59 4.37
CA ASP A 938 5.76 -4.84 3.65
C ASP A 938 6.72 -5.81 4.32
N THR A 939 6.15 -6.78 5.01
CA THR A 939 6.78 -8.08 5.16
C THR A 939 6.92 -8.67 3.77
N TYR A 940 8.14 -9.00 3.36
CA TYR A 940 8.34 -10.27 2.68
C TYR A 940 7.72 -11.35 3.58
N SER A 941 6.48 -11.76 3.29
CA SER A 941 5.96 -13.05 3.73
C SER A 941 6.55 -14.11 2.79
N GLY A 942 7.87 -14.27 2.87
CA GLY A 942 8.55 -15.44 2.40
C GLY A 942 9.15 -16.07 3.63
N ASP A 943 8.79 -17.32 3.90
CA ASP A 943 9.69 -18.24 4.55
C ASP A 943 11.10 -18.02 3.98
N ALA A 944 11.94 -17.31 4.74
CA ALA A 944 13.38 -17.52 4.66
C ALA A 944 13.66 -18.86 5.37
N GLY A 945 13.22 -19.94 4.74
CA GLY A 945 13.85 -21.22 4.93
C GLY A 945 15.30 -21.08 4.48
N GLY A 946 16.22 -21.23 5.44
CA GLY A 946 17.62 -21.57 5.18
C GLY A 946 18.52 -20.44 4.69
N TRP A 947 19.08 -19.67 5.63
CA TRP A 947 20.54 -19.46 5.60
C TRP A 947 21.13 -20.32 6.72
N GLU A 948 21.20 -21.64 6.45
CA GLU A 948 22.18 -22.46 7.13
C GLU A 948 23.56 -21.99 6.69
N ILE A 949 24.32 -21.53 7.69
CA ILE A 949 25.77 -21.41 7.63
C ILE A 949 26.31 -22.77 7.20
N SER A 950 26.64 -22.95 5.92
CA SER A 950 27.67 -23.92 5.56
C SER A 950 29.01 -23.24 5.85
N ASN A 951 29.54 -23.58 7.03
CA ASN A 951 30.89 -23.26 7.46
C ASN A 951 31.89 -23.45 6.32
N ASN A 952 32.70 -22.43 6.06
CA ASN A 952 34.13 -22.61 5.85
C ASN A 952 34.88 -21.30 6.20
N PHE A 953 35.32 -21.32 7.46
CA PHE A 953 36.24 -20.44 8.21
C PHE A 953 35.78 -19.07 8.68
#